data_AF-A0A2X0MZF7-F1
#
_entry.id   AF-A0A2X0MZF7-F1
#
_cell.length_a   1.000
_cell.length_b   1.000
_cell.length_c   1.000
_cell.angle_alpha   90.00
_cell.angle_beta   90.00
_cell.angle_gamma   90.00
#
_symmetry.space_group_name_H-M   'P 1'
#
loop_
_entity.id
_entity.type
_entity.pdbx_description
1 polymer ?
#
loop_
_entity_poly.entity_id
_entity_poly.type
_entity_poly.pdbx_seq_one_letter_code
_entity_poly.pdbx_strand_id
1 'polypeptide(L)'
;MTRNLHLPLSLPASGQSEFARFSSRRSTVYSAKGMVSASQPYACEAGLAILRQGGNAADAAVAVSAALNVTEPGSCGIGGDAFCLWYDAKTKQVKGLNGSGRAPQALTLEGLRKKGIKGAEIPLGNLNAVTVPGCAAAWIDTIELYGSGKITIKEALEPAIKMAEEGQVFAHSGRVLVPISSISAHQWHHAYRHLVRASPNSAEMLIMDPETKKTHAPRAGEIYKNPTLAQTFRELINAGKDGFYKGRIAQAIVDIIKDGGGEMTLEDLSSHTSTQVDPISMSYGGHKGVRLWEIPPNGQGIVALIALGIVDILQDTGKVDMSKADHNSPEWLHVIIEVLRLAFADARAYVADPEKMRVPIKELLSKDYLTQRAALFDPEKANPIIKKGAPFASSDTVQFSVADAEGNAMSYIQSNYAGFGTSAVPKGCGFTLQNRGSSFTLVEGHPNCAEGGKRPYHTIIPALVTRGNKEDQDLDLFMAFGVMGGFNQPQGQLQVLLNMLHHGHDPQEAIDAPRICIGAGLPDSSVNPEDAGDINSEVFLEYGIPEATFDKLKEMGHDVRLLKGHDRAMFGRGQIIQKLSNGVWAGGSDPRADGHAVPQFFQETLPLFIGHGVPMFLLDGEGALPDLGHVLTDRLRRLRFPFGLDQDLSVAVFASSDADRRDVKTLRDEGCETGGYGLDDYGKGARGLNGQSVLVDLQRRGDGLALHSIARQRGLSLRGQTNVTHDGYSSRGEALDQIRDLLAAFQLDGIHLPFLDQTDCTLTALLGRGVEGAKGEIGDDISSSERSVVDGYPHATMARESPTRHTSIPRGEVAAEEAVPGSADEELGADAWEDSMKRAEE
;
A
#
# COMPACT_ATOMS: atom_id res chain seq x y z
N MET A 1 -5.25 -43.72 18.14
CA MET A 1 -6.07 -42.58 17.65
C MET A 1 -5.21 -41.76 16.70
N THR A 2 -5.49 -41.79 15.40
CA THR A 2 -4.91 -40.84 14.45
C THR A 2 -5.52 -39.48 14.73
N ARG A 3 -4.70 -38.46 15.00
CA ARG A 3 -5.20 -37.07 15.06
C ARG A 3 -5.34 -36.57 13.62
N ASN A 4 -6.58 -36.47 13.15
CA ASN A 4 -6.88 -35.78 11.90
C ASN A 4 -6.61 -34.28 12.08
N LEU A 5 -5.37 -33.87 11.84
CA LEU A 5 -5.02 -32.47 11.69
C LEU A 5 -5.62 -31.98 10.37
N HIS A 6 -6.62 -31.10 10.44
CA HIS A 6 -6.93 -30.27 9.28
C HIS A 6 -5.73 -29.34 9.06
N LEU A 7 -4.93 -29.66 8.05
CA LEU A 7 -4.02 -28.75 7.39
C LEU A 7 -4.81 -28.11 6.23
N PRO A 8 -5.41 -26.91 6.42
CA PRO A 8 -6.16 -26.28 5.35
C PRO A 8 -5.18 -25.82 4.26
N LEU A 9 -5.41 -26.27 3.03
CA LEU A 9 -4.61 -25.91 1.85
C LEU A 9 -4.89 -24.48 1.35
N SER A 10 -5.87 -23.80 1.93
CA SER A 10 -6.28 -22.42 1.65
C SER A 10 -6.63 -21.70 2.95
N LEU A 11 -6.60 -20.37 2.95
CA LEU A 11 -7.13 -19.59 4.07
C LEU A 11 -8.64 -19.84 4.26
N PRO A 12 -9.19 -19.64 5.48
CA PRO A 12 -10.64 -19.65 5.70
C PRO A 12 -11.36 -18.65 4.79
N ALA A 13 -12.62 -18.94 4.44
CA ALA A 13 -13.39 -18.11 3.53
C ALA A 13 -13.45 -16.63 3.99
N SER A 14 -13.23 -15.72 3.05
CA SER A 14 -13.18 -14.26 3.25
C SER A 14 -14.54 -13.70 3.67
N GLY A 15 -14.82 -13.79 4.96
CA GLY A 15 -16.09 -13.46 5.61
C GLY A 15 -16.16 -13.89 7.08
N GLN A 16 -15.31 -14.83 7.52
CA GLN A 16 -15.19 -15.25 8.93
C GLN A 16 -13.87 -14.80 9.62
N SER A 17 -13.07 -13.94 8.97
CA SER A 17 -11.90 -13.34 9.61
C SER A 17 -12.30 -12.08 10.36
N GLU A 18 -12.13 -12.09 11.67
CA GLU A 18 -12.11 -10.85 12.46
C GLU A 18 -10.97 -9.94 11.99
N PHE A 19 -11.18 -8.64 12.08
CA PHE A 19 -10.21 -7.60 11.68
C PHE A 19 -8.88 -7.71 12.46
N ALA A 20 -8.94 -8.00 13.76
CA ALA A 20 -7.79 -8.36 14.58
C ALA A 20 -8.22 -9.26 15.75
N ARG A 21 -7.56 -10.41 15.94
CA ARG A 21 -7.80 -11.34 17.07
C ARG A 21 -6.95 -11.07 18.30
N PHE A 22 -5.83 -10.40 18.12
CA PHE A 22 -4.88 -10.05 19.16
C PHE A 22 -4.40 -8.62 18.91
N SER A 23 -4.05 -7.90 19.97
CA SER A 23 -3.38 -6.61 19.86
C SER A 23 -2.00 -6.81 19.25
N SER A 24 -1.86 -6.48 17.97
CA SER A 24 -0.58 -6.37 17.28
C SER A 24 -0.03 -4.95 17.45
N ARG A 25 1.26 -4.75 17.16
CA ARG A 25 1.88 -3.43 17.04
C ARG A 25 2.74 -3.36 15.80
N ARG A 26 2.82 -2.20 15.18
CA ARG A 26 3.89 -1.85 14.23
C ARG A 26 4.96 -1.05 14.98
N SER A 27 6.05 -0.71 14.32
CA SER A 27 7.06 0.21 14.85
C SER A 27 7.39 1.21 13.76
N THR A 28 7.65 2.47 14.13
CA THR A 28 8.06 3.48 13.16
C THR A 28 9.28 3.01 12.38
N VAL A 29 9.18 3.15 11.08
CA VAL A 29 10.18 2.74 10.11
C VAL A 29 11.09 3.94 9.84
N TYR A 30 12.41 3.75 9.82
CA TYR A 30 13.38 4.83 9.63
C TYR A 30 14.17 4.66 8.34
N SER A 31 14.51 5.76 7.65
CA SER A 31 15.34 5.77 6.45
C SER A 31 16.26 6.98 6.37
N ALA A 32 17.49 6.77 5.88
CA ALA A 32 18.47 7.82 5.57
C ALA A 32 18.56 8.15 4.06
N LYS A 33 17.67 7.59 3.22
CA LYS A 33 17.56 7.90 1.79
C LYS A 33 16.15 8.36 1.44
N GLY A 34 15.35 7.57 0.72
CA GLY A 34 13.92 7.75 0.53
C GLY A 34 13.07 6.78 1.35
N MET A 35 11.75 6.92 1.26
CA MET A 35 10.76 6.10 1.96
C MET A 35 9.42 6.14 1.21
N VAL A 36 8.66 5.04 1.28
CA VAL A 36 7.29 4.95 0.76
C VAL A 36 6.37 4.46 1.87
N SER A 37 5.18 5.04 2.01
CA SER A 37 4.12 4.52 2.88
C SER A 37 2.79 4.56 2.14
N ALA A 38 2.19 3.39 1.89
CA ALA A 38 0.97 3.22 1.13
C ALA A 38 0.09 2.07 1.66
N SER A 39 -1.18 2.07 1.28
CA SER A 39 -2.19 1.11 1.76
C SER A 39 -2.01 -0.34 1.28
N GLN A 40 -1.12 -0.61 0.32
CA GLN A 40 -0.81 -1.95 -0.20
C GLN A 40 0.71 -2.23 -0.25
N PRO A 41 1.17 -3.45 0.14
CA PRO A 41 2.60 -3.78 0.13
C PRO A 41 3.26 -3.70 -1.25
N TYR A 42 2.61 -4.21 -2.30
CA TYR A 42 3.17 -4.22 -3.65
C TYR A 42 3.20 -2.82 -4.30
N ALA A 43 2.30 -1.93 -3.90
CA ALA A 43 2.37 -0.53 -4.28
C ALA A 43 3.58 0.19 -3.63
N CYS A 44 3.91 -0.16 -2.38
CA CYS A 44 5.14 0.34 -1.75
C CYS A 44 6.38 -0.08 -2.54
N GLU A 45 6.47 -1.35 -2.93
CA GLU A 45 7.60 -1.86 -3.73
C GLU A 45 7.67 -1.25 -5.13
N ALA A 46 6.54 -0.92 -5.77
CA ALA A 46 6.53 -0.16 -7.02
C ALA A 46 7.19 1.23 -6.87
N GLY A 47 6.84 1.98 -5.81
CA GLY A 47 7.48 3.26 -5.51
C GLY A 47 8.98 3.12 -5.20
N LEU A 48 9.35 2.11 -4.39
CA LEU A 48 10.76 1.84 -4.07
C LEU A 48 11.57 1.44 -5.31
N ALA A 49 11.00 0.68 -6.24
CA ALA A 49 11.67 0.31 -7.48
C ALA A 49 12.04 1.55 -8.31
N ILE A 50 11.19 2.58 -8.34
CA ILE A 50 11.50 3.87 -9.00
C ILE A 50 12.55 4.66 -8.23
N LEU A 51 12.45 4.76 -6.90
CA LEU A 51 13.47 5.43 -6.08
C LEU A 51 14.85 4.75 -6.23
N ARG A 52 14.90 3.42 -6.32
CA ARG A 52 16.15 2.65 -6.58
C ARG A 52 16.71 2.87 -7.99
N GLN A 53 15.87 3.19 -8.98
CA GLN A 53 16.30 3.61 -10.32
C GLN A 53 16.78 5.07 -10.38
N GLY A 54 16.78 5.80 -9.26
CA GLY A 54 17.26 7.18 -9.18
C GLY A 54 16.18 8.24 -9.40
N GLY A 55 14.92 7.82 -9.54
CA GLY A 55 13.76 8.70 -9.54
C GLY A 55 13.55 9.41 -8.21
N ASN A 56 12.78 10.49 -8.24
CA ASN A 56 12.44 11.29 -7.06
C ASN A 56 11.08 10.89 -6.48
N ALA A 57 10.63 11.59 -5.43
CA ALA A 57 9.36 11.30 -4.76
C ALA A 57 8.12 11.50 -5.66
N ALA A 58 8.19 12.29 -6.75
CA ALA A 58 7.10 12.45 -7.71
C ALA A 58 7.02 11.28 -8.70
N ASP A 59 8.16 10.86 -9.28
CA ASP A 59 8.22 9.70 -10.19
C ASP A 59 7.70 8.43 -9.47
N ALA A 60 8.17 8.23 -8.23
CA ALA A 60 7.77 7.11 -7.39
C ALA A 60 6.31 7.21 -6.92
N ALA A 61 5.77 8.41 -6.71
CA ALA A 61 4.36 8.59 -6.36
C ALA A 61 3.43 8.09 -7.48
N VAL A 62 3.73 8.38 -8.74
CA VAL A 62 2.93 7.89 -9.88
C VAL A 62 2.96 6.36 -9.98
N ALA A 63 4.11 5.72 -9.72
CA ALA A 63 4.22 4.27 -9.69
C ALA A 63 3.41 3.62 -8.55
N VAL A 64 3.39 4.22 -7.36
CA VAL A 64 2.52 3.80 -6.24
C VAL A 64 1.05 3.93 -6.65
N SER A 65 0.67 5.06 -7.25
CA SER A 65 -0.70 5.35 -7.73
C SER A 65 -1.19 4.32 -8.74
N ALA A 66 -0.38 3.98 -9.74
CA ALA A 66 -0.73 3.00 -10.76
C ALA A 66 -0.79 1.56 -10.18
N ALA A 67 0.10 1.22 -9.26
CA ALA A 67 0.07 -0.07 -8.57
C ALA A 67 -1.17 -0.23 -7.66
N LEU A 68 -1.64 0.84 -7.03
CA LEU A 68 -2.88 0.83 -6.24
C LEU A 68 -4.13 0.60 -7.09
N ASN A 69 -4.14 1.03 -8.36
CA ASN A 69 -5.21 0.67 -9.30
C ASN A 69 -5.32 -0.86 -9.50
N VAL A 70 -4.22 -1.61 -9.38
CA VAL A 70 -4.23 -3.08 -9.54
C VAL A 70 -4.53 -3.79 -8.21
N THR A 71 -4.02 -3.25 -7.10
CA THR A 71 -4.01 -3.92 -5.78
C THR A 71 -5.15 -3.48 -4.83
N GLU A 72 -5.71 -2.30 -5.03
CA GLU A 72 -6.85 -1.74 -4.27
C GLU A 72 -7.85 -0.99 -5.21
N PRO A 73 -8.33 -1.60 -6.32
CA PRO A 73 -9.29 -0.97 -7.25
C PRO A 73 -10.65 -0.66 -6.61
N GLY A 74 -10.97 -1.33 -5.50
CA GLY A 74 -12.12 -1.02 -4.65
C GLY A 74 -12.01 0.30 -3.89
N SER A 75 -10.95 1.08 -4.12
CA SER A 75 -10.78 2.41 -3.54
C SER A 75 -10.21 3.45 -4.52
N CYS A 76 -9.73 3.05 -5.69
CA CYS A 76 -9.15 3.98 -6.68
C CYS A 76 -9.03 3.42 -8.10
N GLY A 77 -8.62 4.28 -9.03
CA GLY A 77 -8.09 3.87 -10.33
C GLY A 77 -7.92 5.04 -11.29
N ILE A 78 -7.47 4.72 -12.50
CA ILE A 78 -7.37 5.63 -13.64
C ILE A 78 -8.75 6.18 -14.08
N GLY A 79 -9.84 5.44 -13.76
CA GLY A 79 -11.23 5.87 -13.94
C GLY A 79 -11.78 6.84 -12.88
N GLY A 80 -10.91 7.36 -12.01
CA GLY A 80 -11.24 8.36 -10.99
C GLY A 80 -10.48 9.68 -11.13
N ASP A 81 -10.39 10.41 -10.02
CA ASP A 81 -9.73 11.71 -9.89
C ASP A 81 -8.54 11.64 -8.92
N ALA A 82 -7.57 12.55 -9.05
CA ALA A 82 -6.36 12.56 -8.23
C ALA A 82 -5.86 13.97 -7.86
N PHE A 83 -5.13 14.07 -6.75
CA PHE A 83 -4.55 15.31 -6.21
C PHE A 83 -3.19 15.03 -5.56
N CYS A 84 -2.31 16.03 -5.56
CA CYS A 84 -1.07 15.98 -4.80
C CYS A 84 -0.63 17.32 -4.24
N LEU A 85 0.07 17.26 -3.11
CA LEU A 85 0.95 18.33 -2.62
C LEU A 85 2.40 17.88 -2.71
N TRP A 86 3.24 18.73 -3.28
CA TRP A 86 4.68 18.54 -3.45
C TRP A 86 5.46 19.50 -2.56
N TYR A 87 6.42 18.98 -1.78
CA TYR A 87 7.44 19.76 -1.11
C TYR A 87 8.74 19.73 -1.91
N ASP A 88 9.07 20.87 -2.50
CA ASP A 88 10.33 21.10 -3.21
C ASP A 88 11.45 21.38 -2.19
N ALA A 89 12.39 20.46 -2.00
CA ALA A 89 13.44 20.64 -0.99
C ALA A 89 14.53 21.65 -1.39
N LYS A 90 14.59 22.05 -2.66
CA LYS A 90 15.57 23.01 -3.19
C LYS A 90 15.06 24.44 -3.10
N THR A 91 13.75 24.65 -3.27
CA THR A 91 13.12 25.97 -3.08
C THR A 91 12.39 26.13 -1.74
N LYS A 92 12.25 25.06 -0.95
CA LYS A 92 11.45 24.96 0.28
C LYS A 92 9.99 25.41 0.12
N GLN A 93 9.41 25.15 -1.06
CA GLN A 93 8.04 25.54 -1.40
C GLN A 93 7.10 24.34 -1.43
N VAL A 94 5.87 24.57 -0.98
CA VAL A 94 4.74 23.65 -1.14
C VAL A 94 3.95 24.05 -2.40
N LYS A 95 3.82 23.11 -3.35
CA LYS A 95 3.14 23.27 -4.65
C LYS A 95 1.98 22.27 -4.75
N GLY A 96 0.90 22.59 -5.46
CA GLY A 96 -0.30 21.74 -5.53
C GLY A 96 -0.79 21.44 -6.95
N LEU A 97 -1.38 20.26 -7.13
CA LEU A 97 -2.02 19.83 -8.37
C LEU A 97 -3.45 19.34 -8.08
N ASN A 98 -4.42 19.89 -8.82
CA ASN A 98 -5.82 19.48 -8.86
C ASN A 98 -6.09 18.73 -10.18
N GLY A 99 -6.17 17.41 -10.11
CA GLY A 99 -6.56 16.52 -11.20
C GLY A 99 -7.97 15.98 -11.03
N SER A 100 -8.94 16.85 -10.69
CA SER A 100 -10.36 16.47 -10.60
C SER A 100 -11.19 16.85 -11.83
N GLY A 101 -12.12 15.96 -12.15
CA GLY A 101 -13.00 16.01 -13.29
C GLY A 101 -14.05 17.11 -13.21
N ARG A 102 -14.32 17.70 -14.38
CA ARG A 102 -15.53 18.51 -14.59
C ARG A 102 -16.70 17.59 -14.96
N ALA A 103 -17.91 18.05 -14.66
CA ALA A 103 -19.15 17.46 -15.15
C ALA A 103 -19.26 17.61 -16.68
N PRO A 104 -19.92 16.66 -17.37
CA PRO A 104 -20.30 16.84 -18.77
C PRO A 104 -21.02 18.18 -19.01
N GLN A 105 -20.73 18.88 -20.10
CA GLN A 105 -21.30 20.21 -20.39
C GLN A 105 -22.83 20.19 -20.48
N ALA A 106 -23.43 19.06 -20.88
CA ALA A 106 -24.89 18.87 -20.92
C ALA A 106 -25.53 18.50 -19.56
N LEU A 107 -24.74 18.31 -18.50
CA LEU A 107 -25.27 18.01 -17.16
C LEU A 107 -25.97 19.25 -16.58
N THR A 108 -27.28 19.14 -16.33
CA THR A 108 -28.08 20.23 -15.76
C THR A 108 -29.03 19.70 -14.70
N LEU A 109 -29.33 20.51 -13.67
CA LEU A 109 -30.33 20.16 -12.66
C LEU A 109 -31.68 19.78 -13.30
N GLU A 110 -32.15 20.58 -14.27
CA GLU A 110 -33.41 20.32 -14.97
C GLU A 110 -33.36 18.99 -15.75
N GLY A 111 -32.26 18.69 -16.45
CA GLY A 111 -32.04 17.41 -17.14
C GLY A 111 -32.05 16.22 -16.18
N LEU A 112 -31.42 16.33 -15.02
CA LEU A 112 -31.42 15.30 -13.98
C LEU A 112 -32.83 15.07 -13.42
N ARG A 113 -33.61 16.14 -13.17
CA ARG A 113 -35.02 16.01 -12.75
C ARG A 113 -35.89 15.38 -13.85
N LYS A 114 -35.69 15.74 -15.12
CA LYS A 114 -36.38 15.12 -16.29
C LYS A 114 -36.08 13.62 -16.42
N LYS A 115 -34.87 13.18 -16.05
CA LYS A 115 -34.50 11.75 -15.93
C LYS A 115 -35.05 11.05 -14.68
N GLY A 116 -35.90 11.70 -13.91
CA GLY A 116 -36.54 11.12 -12.71
C GLY A 116 -35.65 11.08 -11.47
N ILE A 117 -34.48 11.74 -11.47
CA ILE A 117 -33.58 11.77 -10.31
C ILE A 117 -34.17 12.71 -9.24
N LYS A 118 -34.70 12.10 -8.17
CA LYS A 118 -35.32 12.76 -7.01
C LYS A 118 -34.30 12.91 -5.86
N GLY A 119 -34.68 13.64 -4.81
CA GLY A 119 -33.81 13.85 -3.63
C GLY A 119 -32.76 14.94 -3.83
N ALA A 120 -31.81 15.02 -2.89
CA ALA A 120 -30.84 16.11 -2.77
C ALA A 120 -29.51 15.89 -3.51
N GLU A 121 -29.27 14.72 -4.11
CA GLU A 121 -28.01 14.32 -4.76
C GLU A 121 -28.24 13.39 -5.97
N ILE A 122 -27.19 13.10 -6.75
CA ILE A 122 -27.22 12.08 -7.80
C ILE A 122 -26.88 10.70 -7.18
N PRO A 123 -27.71 9.65 -7.33
CA PRO A 123 -27.43 8.34 -6.74
C PRO A 123 -26.11 7.71 -7.21
N LEU A 124 -25.37 7.09 -6.27
CA LEU A 124 -24.02 6.54 -6.47
C LEU A 124 -23.85 5.54 -7.64
N GLY A 125 -24.92 4.85 -8.05
CA GLY A 125 -24.91 3.91 -9.18
C GLY A 125 -25.40 4.50 -10.51
N ASN A 126 -25.76 5.78 -10.57
CA ASN A 126 -26.29 6.41 -11.78
C ASN A 126 -25.14 6.97 -12.63
N LEU A 127 -25.09 6.70 -13.93
CA LEU A 127 -23.97 7.14 -14.78
C LEU A 127 -23.92 8.66 -15.05
N ASN A 128 -24.95 9.42 -14.65
CA ASN A 128 -24.87 10.88 -14.56
C ASN A 128 -24.00 11.37 -13.36
N ALA A 129 -23.58 10.47 -12.46
CA ALA A 129 -22.60 10.74 -11.41
C ALA A 129 -21.14 10.60 -11.90
N VAL A 130 -20.89 10.23 -13.17
CA VAL A 130 -19.52 10.16 -13.71
C VAL A 130 -19.08 11.54 -14.17
N THR A 131 -18.12 12.13 -13.46
CA THR A 131 -17.31 13.28 -13.92
C THR A 131 -16.11 12.77 -14.74
N VAL A 132 -15.61 13.59 -15.66
CA VAL A 132 -14.49 13.23 -16.56
C VAL A 132 -13.27 12.79 -15.75
N PRO A 133 -12.82 11.52 -15.78
CA PRO A 133 -11.76 11.04 -14.90
C PRO A 133 -10.44 11.79 -15.08
N GLY A 134 -9.98 12.50 -14.05
CA GLY A 134 -8.76 13.31 -14.12
C GLY A 134 -7.46 12.60 -13.75
N CYS A 135 -7.55 11.38 -13.20
CA CYS A 135 -6.40 10.62 -12.70
C CYS A 135 -5.33 10.35 -13.78
N ALA A 136 -5.74 10.02 -15.02
CA ALA A 136 -4.82 9.77 -16.13
C ALA A 136 -3.99 11.00 -16.54
N ALA A 137 -4.61 12.19 -16.57
CA ALA A 137 -3.89 13.44 -16.79
C ALA A 137 -2.95 13.74 -15.61
N ALA A 138 -3.45 13.63 -14.38
CA ALA A 138 -2.70 13.92 -13.16
C ALA A 138 -1.40 13.11 -13.04
N TRP A 139 -1.39 11.83 -13.43
CA TRP A 139 -0.17 11.01 -13.45
C TRP A 139 0.90 11.57 -14.42
N ILE A 140 0.50 12.00 -15.61
CA ILE A 140 1.41 12.60 -16.59
C ILE A 140 1.86 13.99 -16.13
N ASP A 141 0.92 14.85 -15.73
CA ASP A 141 1.23 16.19 -15.20
C ASP A 141 2.17 16.15 -13.99
N THR A 142 2.06 15.12 -13.12
CA THR A 142 2.93 14.96 -11.96
C THR A 142 4.39 14.70 -12.36
N ILE A 143 4.64 13.88 -13.40
CA ILE A 143 6.01 13.65 -13.91
C ILE A 143 6.49 14.87 -14.71
N GLU A 144 5.63 15.47 -15.54
CA GLU A 144 5.98 16.66 -16.35
C GLU A 144 6.33 17.89 -15.49
N LEU A 145 5.72 18.05 -14.31
CA LEU A 145 5.91 19.21 -13.43
C LEU A 145 6.91 18.98 -12.29
N TYR A 146 6.95 17.77 -11.72
CA TYR A 146 7.68 17.48 -10.48
C TYR A 146 8.63 16.27 -10.58
N GLY A 147 8.63 15.54 -11.68
CA GLY A 147 9.49 14.35 -11.88
C GLY A 147 10.99 14.66 -11.92
N SER A 148 11.82 13.63 -11.78
CA SER A 148 13.29 13.82 -11.74
C SER A 148 13.95 14.14 -13.09
N GLY A 149 13.21 13.97 -14.19
CA GLY A 149 13.75 13.97 -15.56
C GLY A 149 14.60 12.73 -15.90
N LYS A 150 14.74 11.77 -14.98
CA LYS A 150 15.50 10.51 -15.16
C LYS A 150 14.59 9.31 -15.42
N ILE A 151 13.31 9.42 -15.06
CA ILE A 151 12.28 8.37 -15.16
C ILE A 151 11.21 8.83 -16.15
N THR A 152 10.85 7.98 -17.10
CA THR A 152 9.74 8.21 -18.03
C THR A 152 8.41 7.71 -17.46
N ILE A 153 7.29 8.21 -17.99
CA ILE A 153 5.94 7.67 -17.68
C ILE A 153 5.86 6.16 -17.97
N LYS A 154 6.62 5.65 -18.94
CA LYS A 154 6.74 4.21 -19.21
C LYS A 154 7.33 3.48 -18.01
N GLU A 155 8.47 3.91 -17.51
CA GLU A 155 9.17 3.27 -16.39
C GLU A 155 8.39 3.38 -15.08
N ALA A 156 7.69 4.50 -14.85
CA ALA A 156 6.80 4.68 -13.70
C ALA A 156 5.59 3.73 -13.72
N LEU A 157 5.00 3.44 -14.89
CA LEU A 157 3.82 2.57 -15.04
C LEU A 157 4.17 1.08 -15.26
N GLU A 158 5.40 0.76 -15.66
CA GLU A 158 5.89 -0.60 -15.93
C GLU A 158 5.66 -1.60 -14.76
N PRO A 159 5.84 -1.23 -13.46
CA PRO A 159 5.48 -2.12 -12.35
C PRO A 159 4.00 -2.49 -12.35
N ALA A 160 3.11 -1.51 -12.52
CA ALA A 160 1.66 -1.72 -12.51
C ALA A 160 1.18 -2.53 -13.73
N ILE A 161 1.79 -2.31 -14.90
CA ILE A 161 1.55 -3.11 -16.12
C ILE A 161 1.84 -4.60 -15.86
N LYS A 162 2.97 -4.92 -15.20
CA LYS A 162 3.35 -6.30 -14.87
C LYS A 162 2.45 -6.93 -13.80
N MET A 163 2.04 -6.16 -12.79
CA MET A 163 1.04 -6.63 -11.82
C MET A 163 -0.28 -6.99 -12.53
N ALA A 164 -0.73 -6.12 -13.44
CA ALA A 164 -1.99 -6.30 -14.15
C ALA A 164 -1.94 -7.46 -15.17
N GLU A 165 -0.90 -7.54 -16.01
CA GLU A 165 -0.82 -8.56 -17.07
C GLU A 165 -0.34 -9.93 -16.58
N GLU A 166 0.79 -9.96 -15.87
CA GLU A 166 1.42 -11.23 -15.46
C GLU A 166 0.91 -11.72 -14.10
N GLY A 167 0.27 -10.85 -13.29
CA GLY A 167 0.02 -11.11 -11.87
C GLY A 167 1.33 -11.12 -11.06
N GLN A 168 2.35 -10.37 -11.52
CA GLN A 168 3.72 -10.46 -11.00
C GLN A 168 4.40 -9.09 -10.88
N VAL A 169 5.39 -9.00 -9.98
CA VAL A 169 6.39 -7.92 -9.92
C VAL A 169 7.79 -8.49 -10.12
N PHE A 170 8.72 -7.64 -10.56
CA PHE A 170 10.15 -7.95 -10.52
C PHE A 170 10.71 -7.45 -9.18
N ALA A 171 10.95 -8.37 -8.25
CA ALA A 171 11.77 -8.11 -7.09
C ALA A 171 13.26 -8.29 -7.45
N HIS A 172 14.16 -7.82 -6.58
CA HIS A 172 15.61 -7.99 -6.74
C HIS A 172 16.05 -9.47 -6.90
N SER A 173 15.25 -10.42 -6.38
CA SER A 173 15.46 -11.87 -6.47
C SER A 173 14.74 -12.57 -7.64
N GLY A 174 14.01 -11.83 -8.49
CA GLY A 174 13.31 -12.37 -9.66
C GLY A 174 11.81 -12.04 -9.70
N ARG A 175 11.05 -12.83 -10.48
CA ARG A 175 9.59 -12.65 -10.62
C ARG A 175 8.87 -13.16 -9.37
N VAL A 176 8.05 -12.31 -8.76
CA VAL A 176 7.24 -12.63 -7.57
C VAL A 176 5.77 -12.44 -7.90
N LEU A 177 4.93 -13.42 -7.57
CA LEU A 177 3.47 -13.35 -7.76
C LEU A 177 2.83 -12.33 -6.81
N VAL A 178 1.78 -11.65 -7.27
CA VAL A 178 1.03 -10.64 -6.53
C VAL A 178 -0.33 -11.22 -6.09
N PRO A 179 -0.43 -11.81 -4.89
CA PRO A 179 -1.71 -12.19 -4.30
C PRO A 179 -2.51 -10.97 -3.84
N ILE A 180 -3.84 -11.04 -4.00
CA ILE A 180 -4.74 -10.04 -3.43
C ILE A 180 -4.74 -10.13 -1.89
N SER A 181 -4.59 -8.98 -1.25
CA SER A 181 -4.53 -8.83 0.21
C SER A 181 -5.91 -8.93 0.88
N SER A 182 -5.91 -9.08 2.21
CA SER A 182 -7.10 -9.42 3.00
C SER A 182 -8.24 -8.40 2.91
N ILE A 183 -7.92 -7.11 3.04
CA ILE A 183 -8.93 -6.03 3.06
C ILE A 183 -9.40 -5.74 1.62
N SER A 184 -8.49 -5.74 0.65
CA SER A 184 -8.84 -5.67 -0.78
C SER A 184 -9.80 -6.79 -1.20
N ALA A 185 -9.55 -8.04 -0.79
CA ALA A 185 -10.43 -9.18 -1.08
C ALA A 185 -11.83 -9.00 -0.43
N HIS A 186 -11.90 -8.43 0.77
CA HIS A 186 -13.16 -8.11 1.43
C HIS A 186 -13.96 -7.04 0.68
N GLN A 187 -13.33 -5.93 0.29
CA GLN A 187 -13.94 -4.89 -0.55
C GLN A 187 -14.47 -5.48 -1.87
N TRP A 188 -13.68 -6.32 -2.54
CA TRP A 188 -14.08 -7.02 -3.78
C TRP A 188 -15.27 -7.95 -3.57
N HIS A 189 -15.30 -8.71 -2.47
CA HIS A 189 -16.41 -9.60 -2.13
C HIS A 189 -17.71 -8.83 -1.89
N HIS A 190 -17.64 -7.71 -1.14
CA HIS A 190 -18.79 -6.84 -0.90
C HIS A 190 -19.30 -6.20 -2.20
N ALA A 191 -18.39 -5.71 -3.05
CA ALA A 191 -18.71 -5.09 -4.32
C ALA A 191 -19.18 -6.07 -5.41
N TYR A 192 -18.98 -7.39 -5.26
CA TYR A 192 -19.26 -8.40 -6.28
C TYR A 192 -20.65 -8.27 -6.92
N ARG A 193 -21.69 -8.11 -6.10
CA ARG A 193 -23.08 -7.96 -6.57
C ARG A 193 -23.33 -6.64 -7.32
N HIS A 194 -22.55 -5.60 -7.04
CA HIS A 194 -22.65 -4.31 -7.73
C HIS A 194 -21.89 -4.37 -9.07
N LEU A 195 -20.66 -4.87 -9.08
CA LEU A 195 -19.86 -5.11 -10.30
C LEU A 195 -20.65 -5.91 -11.35
N VAL A 196 -21.18 -7.08 -10.98
CA VAL A 196 -21.93 -7.96 -11.91
C VAL A 196 -23.23 -7.33 -12.43
N ARG A 197 -23.82 -6.35 -11.72
CA ARG A 197 -25.05 -5.66 -12.14
C ARG A 197 -24.79 -4.39 -12.94
N ALA A 198 -23.67 -3.70 -12.70
CA ALA A 198 -23.41 -2.38 -13.25
C ALA A 198 -22.95 -2.38 -14.71
N SER A 199 -22.37 -3.48 -15.21
CA SER A 199 -21.96 -3.58 -16.62
C SER A 199 -21.76 -5.03 -17.09
N PRO A 200 -21.97 -5.34 -18.39
CA PRO A 200 -21.67 -6.66 -18.94
C PRO A 200 -20.17 -6.98 -18.99
N ASN A 201 -19.31 -5.96 -18.88
CA ASN A 201 -17.85 -6.09 -18.92
C ASN A 201 -17.25 -6.40 -17.53
N SER A 202 -18.09 -6.60 -16.50
CA SER A 202 -17.67 -6.81 -15.10
C SER A 202 -16.70 -7.98 -14.89
N ALA A 203 -16.66 -8.94 -15.83
CA ALA A 203 -15.70 -10.03 -15.83
C ALA A 203 -14.23 -9.57 -15.91
N GLU A 204 -13.95 -8.36 -16.42
CA GLU A 204 -12.59 -7.77 -16.41
C GLU A 204 -12.11 -7.41 -15.00
N MET A 205 -13.03 -7.25 -14.03
CA MET A 205 -12.75 -6.91 -12.64
C MET A 205 -12.86 -8.11 -11.68
N LEU A 206 -12.92 -9.33 -12.22
CA LEU A 206 -13.22 -10.57 -11.48
C LEU A 206 -12.31 -11.71 -11.96
N ILE A 207 -12.20 -12.79 -11.17
CA ILE A 207 -11.56 -14.02 -11.64
C ILE A 207 -12.63 -14.87 -12.33
N MET A 208 -12.35 -15.33 -13.55
CA MET A 208 -13.18 -16.30 -14.27
C MET A 208 -12.65 -17.72 -14.05
N ASP A 209 -13.52 -18.60 -13.59
CA ASP A 209 -13.24 -20.03 -13.50
C ASP A 209 -13.11 -20.64 -14.91
N PRO A 210 -12.00 -21.36 -15.21
CA PRO A 210 -11.69 -21.76 -16.58
C PRO A 210 -12.58 -22.88 -17.11
N GLU A 211 -13.22 -23.67 -16.25
CA GLU A 211 -14.06 -24.81 -16.64
C GLU A 211 -15.52 -24.40 -16.76
N THR A 212 -16.07 -23.81 -15.69
CA THR A 212 -17.49 -23.45 -15.57
C THR A 212 -17.84 -22.10 -16.20
N LYS A 213 -16.82 -21.27 -16.52
CA LYS A 213 -16.95 -19.88 -17.01
C LYS A 213 -17.68 -18.93 -16.07
N LYS A 214 -17.92 -19.33 -14.82
CA LYS A 214 -18.48 -18.47 -13.77
C LYS A 214 -17.40 -17.50 -13.27
N THR A 215 -17.81 -16.33 -12.81
CA THR A 215 -16.90 -15.36 -12.19
C THR A 215 -17.02 -15.38 -10.67
N HIS A 216 -15.94 -15.03 -9.98
CA HIS A 216 -15.94 -14.74 -8.55
C HIS A 216 -15.06 -13.53 -8.22
N ALA A 217 -15.36 -12.84 -7.12
CA ALA A 217 -14.51 -11.78 -6.60
C ALA A 217 -13.22 -12.37 -6.00
N PRO A 218 -12.01 -11.85 -6.34
CA PRO A 218 -10.73 -12.37 -5.86
C PRO A 218 -10.70 -12.61 -4.35
N ARG A 219 -10.31 -13.83 -3.95
CA ARG A 219 -10.13 -14.18 -2.53
C ARG A 219 -8.73 -13.80 -2.04
N ALA A 220 -8.59 -13.62 -0.73
CA ALA A 220 -7.29 -13.34 -0.12
C ALA A 220 -6.28 -14.46 -0.43
N GLY A 221 -5.12 -14.10 -0.97
CA GLY A 221 -4.11 -15.05 -1.44
C GLY A 221 -4.22 -15.46 -2.91
N GLU A 222 -5.31 -15.14 -3.62
CA GLU A 222 -5.44 -15.46 -5.05
C GLU A 222 -4.69 -14.47 -5.94
N ILE A 223 -4.14 -14.96 -7.06
CA ILE A 223 -3.49 -14.14 -8.07
C ILE A 223 -4.55 -13.62 -9.04
N TYR A 224 -4.80 -12.32 -8.97
CA TYR A 224 -5.66 -11.62 -9.92
C TYR A 224 -4.83 -11.14 -11.13
N LYS A 225 -5.46 -11.12 -12.32
CA LYS A 225 -4.87 -10.59 -13.55
C LYS A 225 -5.92 -9.84 -14.34
N ASN A 226 -5.53 -8.71 -14.90
CA ASN A 226 -6.36 -7.80 -15.69
C ASN A 226 -5.53 -7.24 -16.86
N PRO A 227 -5.41 -8.00 -17.96
CA PRO A 227 -4.62 -7.59 -19.12
C PRO A 227 -5.24 -6.40 -19.88
N THR A 228 -6.54 -6.11 -19.71
CA THR A 228 -7.17 -4.93 -20.32
C THR A 228 -6.74 -3.63 -19.63
N LEU A 229 -6.52 -3.63 -18.32
CA LEU A 229 -5.91 -2.53 -17.58
C LEU A 229 -4.44 -2.32 -17.97
N ALA A 230 -3.68 -3.41 -18.15
CA ALA A 230 -2.31 -3.34 -18.66
C ALA A 230 -2.25 -2.69 -20.06
N GLN A 231 -3.21 -3.04 -20.93
CA GLN A 231 -3.35 -2.42 -22.25
C GLN A 231 -3.78 -0.95 -22.17
N THR A 232 -4.66 -0.58 -21.23
CA THR A 232 -5.04 0.81 -20.94
C THR A 232 -3.83 1.65 -20.52
N PHE A 233 -2.96 1.15 -19.63
CA PHE A 233 -1.73 1.84 -19.27
C PHE A 233 -0.75 1.99 -20.45
N ARG A 234 -0.68 1.00 -21.35
CA ARG A 234 0.14 1.08 -22.58
C ARG A 234 -0.32 2.17 -23.54
N GLU A 235 -1.62 2.44 -23.63
CA GLU A 235 -2.12 3.55 -24.46
C GLU A 235 -1.78 4.92 -23.85
N LEU A 236 -1.87 5.06 -22.52
CA LEU A 236 -1.39 6.25 -21.81
C LEU A 236 0.12 6.49 -22.01
N ILE A 237 0.93 5.43 -22.12
CA ILE A 237 2.36 5.52 -22.45
C ILE A 237 2.58 5.91 -23.92
N ASN A 238 1.88 5.24 -24.85
CA ASN A 238 2.14 5.35 -26.29
C ASN A 238 1.65 6.67 -26.91
N ALA A 239 0.60 7.28 -26.35
CA ALA A 239 -0.01 8.50 -26.85
C ALA A 239 -0.12 9.62 -25.80
N GLY A 240 0.45 9.45 -24.60
CA GLY A 240 0.30 10.40 -23.50
C GLY A 240 -1.17 10.56 -23.11
N LYS A 241 -1.54 11.80 -22.73
CA LYS A 241 -2.92 12.17 -22.35
C LYS A 241 -3.94 11.78 -23.44
N ASP A 242 -3.58 11.92 -24.72
CA ASP A 242 -4.44 11.56 -25.86
C ASP A 242 -4.77 10.05 -25.92
N GLY A 243 -3.96 9.17 -25.29
CA GLY A 243 -4.26 7.74 -25.20
C GLY A 243 -5.49 7.42 -24.35
N PHE A 244 -5.80 8.24 -23.35
CA PHE A 244 -6.95 8.06 -22.46
C PHE A 244 -8.13 8.96 -22.85
N TYR A 245 -7.85 10.25 -23.13
CA TYR A 245 -8.89 11.26 -23.41
C TYR A 245 -9.34 11.30 -24.88
N LYS A 246 -8.74 10.50 -25.76
CA LYS A 246 -9.15 10.29 -27.15
C LYS A 246 -9.05 8.78 -27.48
N GLY A 247 -9.45 8.39 -28.69
CA GLY A 247 -9.34 6.99 -29.13
C GLY A 247 -10.28 6.02 -28.38
N ARG A 248 -9.86 4.75 -28.25
CA ARG A 248 -10.76 3.65 -27.82
C ARG A 248 -11.21 3.75 -26.36
N ILE A 249 -10.38 4.28 -25.46
CA ILE A 249 -10.73 4.40 -24.03
C ILE A 249 -11.80 5.47 -23.89
N ALA A 250 -11.61 6.64 -24.50
CA ALA A 250 -12.61 7.70 -24.53
C ALA A 250 -13.94 7.24 -25.14
N GLN A 251 -13.90 6.48 -26.25
CA GLN A 251 -15.10 5.89 -26.84
C GLN A 251 -15.80 4.93 -25.87
N ALA A 252 -15.07 3.97 -25.29
CA ALA A 252 -15.63 2.97 -24.38
C ALA A 252 -16.23 3.59 -23.09
N ILE A 253 -15.69 4.73 -22.63
CA ILE A 253 -16.25 5.52 -21.52
C ILE A 253 -17.56 6.20 -21.95
N VAL A 254 -17.59 6.85 -23.11
CA VAL A 254 -18.80 7.53 -23.62
C VAL A 254 -19.92 6.54 -23.92
N ASP A 255 -19.60 5.41 -24.57
CA ASP A 255 -20.54 4.36 -24.93
C ASP A 255 -21.30 3.86 -23.68
N ILE A 256 -20.58 3.40 -22.65
CA ILE A 256 -21.22 2.86 -21.44
C ILE A 256 -22.01 3.93 -20.67
N ILE A 257 -21.51 5.18 -20.63
CA ILE A 257 -22.23 6.28 -19.98
C ILE A 257 -23.53 6.58 -20.73
N LYS A 258 -23.53 6.62 -22.08
CA LYS A 258 -24.73 6.89 -22.88
C LYS A 258 -25.73 5.72 -22.83
N ASP A 259 -25.27 4.48 -22.85
CA ASP A 259 -26.11 3.29 -22.66
C ASP A 259 -26.85 3.32 -21.30
N GLY A 260 -26.17 3.77 -20.24
CA GLY A 260 -26.79 4.01 -18.92
C GLY A 260 -27.49 5.37 -18.75
N GLY A 261 -27.77 6.08 -19.84
CA GLY A 261 -28.53 7.34 -19.80
C GLY A 261 -27.79 8.54 -19.18
N GLY A 262 -26.46 8.53 -19.15
CA GLY A 262 -25.60 9.65 -18.77
C GLY A 262 -25.31 10.63 -19.91
N GLU A 263 -24.71 11.79 -19.59
CA GLU A 263 -24.52 12.86 -20.58
C GLU A 263 -23.15 12.99 -21.25
N MET A 264 -22.11 12.31 -20.76
CA MET A 264 -20.74 12.52 -21.22
C MET A 264 -20.53 12.31 -22.73
N THR A 265 -19.69 13.15 -23.32
CA THR A 265 -19.30 13.14 -24.74
C THR A 265 -17.79 13.02 -24.89
N LEU A 266 -17.32 12.77 -26.11
CA LEU A 266 -15.89 12.79 -26.45
C LEU A 266 -15.27 14.19 -26.31
N GLU A 267 -16.07 15.26 -26.41
CA GLU A 267 -15.61 16.64 -26.22
C GLU A 267 -15.37 16.95 -24.73
N ASP A 268 -16.21 16.43 -23.83
CA ASP A 268 -15.99 16.50 -22.37
C ASP A 268 -14.68 15.82 -21.97
N LEU A 269 -14.39 14.64 -22.54
CA LEU A 269 -13.14 13.93 -22.29
C LEU A 269 -11.92 14.64 -22.88
N SER A 270 -11.97 14.99 -24.17
CA SER A 270 -10.81 15.54 -24.90
C SER A 270 -10.46 16.99 -24.53
N SER A 271 -11.32 17.69 -23.80
CA SER A 271 -11.06 19.01 -23.20
C SER A 271 -10.52 18.95 -21.76
N HIS A 272 -10.30 17.76 -21.19
CA HIS A 272 -9.81 17.61 -19.82
C HIS A 272 -8.40 18.16 -19.63
N THR A 273 -8.18 18.82 -18.49
CA THR A 273 -6.90 19.34 -18.03
C THR A 273 -6.81 19.33 -16.51
N SER A 274 -5.67 18.87 -15.98
CA SER A 274 -5.27 19.13 -14.59
C SER A 274 -5.02 20.62 -14.38
N THR A 275 -5.01 21.08 -13.13
CA THR A 275 -4.79 22.49 -12.79
C THR A 275 -3.76 22.59 -11.66
N GLN A 276 -2.63 23.27 -11.92
CA GLN A 276 -1.72 23.68 -10.85
C GLN A 276 -2.40 24.73 -9.98
N VAL A 277 -2.26 24.60 -8.67
CA VAL A 277 -2.95 25.45 -7.68
C VAL A 277 -1.99 25.89 -6.57
N ASP A 278 -2.16 27.12 -6.12
CA ASP A 278 -1.50 27.64 -4.91
C ASP A 278 -2.11 26.95 -3.67
N PRO A 279 -1.33 26.20 -2.88
CA PRO A 279 -1.85 25.52 -1.69
C PRO A 279 -2.28 26.49 -0.60
N ILE A 280 -3.41 26.21 0.04
CA ILE A 280 -3.93 26.99 1.17
C ILE A 280 -3.41 26.41 2.49
N SER A 281 -3.37 27.22 3.54
CA SER A 281 -2.76 26.80 4.80
C SER A 281 -3.25 27.52 6.04
N MET A 282 -3.07 26.85 7.19
CA MET A 282 -3.27 27.39 8.54
C MET A 282 -2.03 27.14 9.37
N SER A 283 -1.63 28.12 10.19
CA SER A 283 -0.52 27.99 11.13
C SER A 283 -1.05 27.70 12.53
N TYR A 284 -0.28 27.00 13.35
CA TYR A 284 -0.71 26.49 14.66
C TYR A 284 0.45 26.46 15.65
N GLY A 285 0.27 26.98 16.86
CA GLY A 285 1.33 27.08 17.88
C GLY A 285 2.32 28.24 17.66
N GLY A 286 1.93 29.25 16.87
CA GLY A 286 2.69 30.49 16.69
C GLY A 286 4.10 30.32 16.12
N HIS A 287 5.06 31.12 16.61
CA HIS A 287 6.40 31.28 16.04
C HIS A 287 7.30 30.03 16.09
N LYS A 288 7.03 29.07 16.99
CA LYS A 288 7.71 27.77 17.05
C LYS A 288 6.83 26.62 16.56
N GLY A 289 5.68 26.98 15.98
CA GLY A 289 4.65 26.06 15.56
C GLY A 289 4.88 25.46 14.18
N VAL A 290 3.79 24.94 13.64
CA VAL A 290 3.73 24.31 12.32
C VAL A 290 2.69 24.99 11.44
N ARG A 291 2.76 24.70 10.14
CA ARG A 291 1.76 25.07 9.15
C ARG A 291 1.25 23.84 8.43
N LEU A 292 -0.05 23.58 8.56
CA LEU A 292 -0.77 22.59 7.76
C LEU A 292 -1.09 23.20 6.41
N TRP A 293 -0.77 22.48 5.34
CA TRP A 293 -1.00 22.84 3.94
C TRP A 293 -1.97 21.86 3.30
N GLU A 294 -2.90 22.41 2.53
CA GLU A 294 -4.02 21.71 1.91
C GLU A 294 -4.27 22.22 0.49
N ILE A 295 -4.92 21.38 -0.32
CA ILE A 295 -5.41 21.81 -1.63
C ILE A 295 -6.63 22.75 -1.47
N PRO A 296 -6.72 23.85 -2.25
CA PRO A 296 -7.89 24.72 -2.23
C PRO A 296 -9.19 24.05 -2.73
N PRO A 297 -10.36 24.65 -2.42
CA PRO A 297 -11.63 24.38 -3.12
C PRO A 297 -11.43 24.19 -4.63
N ASN A 298 -12.05 23.22 -5.29
CA ASN A 298 -13.17 22.36 -4.88
C ASN A 298 -12.85 21.26 -3.83
N GLY A 299 -11.59 21.08 -3.42
CA GLY A 299 -11.22 20.16 -2.34
C GLY A 299 -11.73 20.56 -0.94
N GLN A 300 -11.95 19.57 -0.07
CA GLN A 300 -12.46 19.80 1.30
C GLN A 300 -11.39 20.13 2.37
N GLY A 301 -10.13 20.34 1.99
CA GLY A 301 -9.00 20.48 2.94
C GLY A 301 -9.14 21.69 3.87
N ILE A 302 -9.87 22.70 3.41
CA ILE A 302 -10.26 23.87 4.21
C ILE A 302 -11.00 23.50 5.52
N VAL A 303 -11.64 22.31 5.62
CA VAL A 303 -12.20 21.81 6.90
C VAL A 303 -11.12 21.65 7.95
N ALA A 304 -10.01 20.98 7.63
CA ALA A 304 -8.90 20.78 8.56
C ALA A 304 -8.26 22.12 8.95
N LEU A 305 -8.14 23.04 7.99
CA LEU A 305 -7.59 24.38 8.23
C LEU A 305 -8.48 25.25 9.12
N ILE A 306 -9.81 25.24 8.93
CA ILE A 306 -10.76 25.95 9.79
C ILE A 306 -10.73 25.34 11.19
N ALA A 307 -10.83 24.01 11.30
CA ALA A 307 -10.85 23.33 12.60
C ALA A 307 -9.56 23.57 13.40
N LEU A 308 -8.38 23.40 12.78
CA LEU A 308 -7.07 23.69 13.39
C LEU A 308 -6.96 25.16 13.82
N GLY A 309 -7.46 26.09 12.99
CA GLY A 309 -7.51 27.52 13.31
C GLY A 309 -8.42 27.86 14.49
N ILE A 310 -9.56 27.16 14.65
CA ILE A 310 -10.42 27.32 15.83
C ILE A 310 -9.71 26.78 17.08
N VAL A 311 -9.02 25.63 17.02
CA VAL A 311 -8.24 25.10 18.16
C VAL A 311 -7.12 26.06 18.57
N ASP A 312 -6.41 26.68 17.62
CA ASP A 312 -5.38 27.70 17.90
C ASP A 312 -5.98 28.85 18.72
N ILE A 313 -7.15 29.38 18.32
CA ILE A 313 -7.86 30.46 19.04
C ILE A 313 -8.39 30.02 20.41
N LEU A 314 -8.85 28.78 20.56
CA LEU A 314 -9.32 28.26 21.86
C LEU A 314 -8.17 28.15 22.89
N GLN A 315 -6.94 27.93 22.44
CA GLN A 315 -5.74 27.98 23.28
C GLN A 315 -5.25 29.41 23.52
N ASP A 316 -5.21 30.25 22.48
CA ASP A 316 -4.85 31.68 22.55
C ASP A 316 -5.73 32.45 23.57
N THR A 317 -7.00 32.03 23.71
CA THR A 317 -7.97 32.60 24.66
C THR A 317 -7.99 31.91 26.02
N GLY A 318 -7.23 30.84 26.23
CA GLY A 318 -7.22 30.05 27.47
C GLY A 318 -8.54 29.31 27.77
N LYS A 319 -9.45 29.20 26.78
CA LYS A 319 -10.67 28.38 26.90
C LYS A 319 -10.37 26.89 26.98
N VAL A 320 -9.30 26.45 26.31
CA VAL A 320 -8.87 25.07 26.17
C VAL A 320 -7.35 25.02 26.31
N ASP A 321 -6.82 23.96 26.92
CA ASP A 321 -5.39 23.65 26.88
C ASP A 321 -5.21 22.18 26.44
N MET A 322 -4.94 21.99 25.16
CA MET A 322 -4.79 20.66 24.55
C MET A 322 -3.57 19.90 25.11
N SER A 323 -2.62 20.59 25.75
CA SER A 323 -1.46 19.96 26.41
C SER A 323 -1.76 19.46 27.84
N LYS A 324 -2.93 19.80 28.39
CA LYS A 324 -3.41 19.33 29.71
C LYS A 324 -4.52 18.27 29.65
N ALA A 325 -5.16 18.08 28.50
CA ALA A 325 -6.12 17.00 28.31
C ALA A 325 -5.37 15.69 28.03
N ASP A 326 -5.81 14.58 28.63
CA ASP A 326 -5.25 13.27 28.32
C ASP A 326 -5.66 12.81 26.90
N HIS A 327 -4.83 12.01 26.24
CA HIS A 327 -5.13 11.49 24.90
C HIS A 327 -6.43 10.69 24.93
N ASN A 328 -7.38 11.07 24.06
CA ASN A 328 -8.73 10.50 24.02
C ASN A 328 -9.51 10.58 25.36
N SER A 329 -9.27 11.64 26.15
CA SER A 329 -10.18 12.07 27.22
C SER A 329 -11.51 12.63 26.64
N PRO A 330 -12.56 12.80 27.47
CA PRO A 330 -13.79 13.47 27.05
C PRO A 330 -13.54 14.89 26.54
N GLU A 331 -12.68 15.65 27.21
CA GLU A 331 -12.39 17.05 26.92
C GLU A 331 -11.61 17.18 25.61
N TRP A 332 -10.60 16.31 25.40
CA TRP A 332 -9.83 16.22 24.15
C TRP A 332 -10.74 15.94 22.95
N LEU A 333 -11.59 14.91 23.05
CA LEU A 333 -12.48 14.53 21.96
C LEU A 333 -13.61 15.56 21.74
N HIS A 334 -14.17 16.14 22.81
CA HIS A 334 -15.21 17.16 22.70
C HIS A 334 -14.74 18.38 21.92
N VAL A 335 -13.53 18.88 22.18
CA VAL A 335 -12.93 19.99 21.41
C VAL A 335 -12.83 19.60 19.93
N ILE A 336 -12.27 18.44 19.62
CA ILE A 336 -12.09 17.95 18.25
C ILE A 336 -13.43 17.81 17.52
N ILE A 337 -14.46 17.25 18.18
CA ILE A 337 -15.81 17.10 17.61
C ILE A 337 -16.42 18.47 17.30
N GLU A 338 -16.42 19.41 18.24
CA GLU A 338 -17.08 20.71 18.03
C GLU A 338 -16.40 21.55 16.95
N VAL A 339 -15.07 21.61 16.91
CA VAL A 339 -14.37 22.38 15.86
C VAL A 339 -14.58 21.78 14.47
N LEU A 340 -14.70 20.45 14.37
CA LEU A 340 -15.01 19.77 13.11
C LEU A 340 -16.48 19.99 12.70
N ARG A 341 -17.46 19.88 13.61
CA ARG A 341 -18.87 20.19 13.33
C ARG A 341 -19.04 21.62 12.78
N LEU A 342 -18.34 22.59 13.39
CA LEU A 342 -18.30 23.98 12.89
C LEU A 342 -17.67 24.08 11.50
N ALA A 343 -16.49 23.47 11.30
CA ALA A 343 -15.76 23.52 10.02
C ALA A 343 -16.50 22.82 8.87
N PHE A 344 -17.21 21.72 9.12
CA PHE A 344 -18.02 21.04 8.11
C PHE A 344 -19.24 21.86 7.68
N ALA A 345 -19.92 22.53 8.61
CA ALA A 345 -21.02 23.42 8.28
C ALA A 345 -20.56 24.55 7.34
N ASP A 346 -19.37 25.12 7.58
CA ASP A 346 -18.78 26.15 6.72
C ASP A 346 -18.29 25.59 5.38
N ALA A 347 -17.71 24.40 5.35
CA ALA A 347 -17.29 23.77 4.10
C ALA A 347 -18.50 23.44 3.21
N ARG A 348 -19.58 22.85 3.76
CA ARG A 348 -20.85 22.70 3.04
C ARG A 348 -21.34 24.05 2.50
N ALA A 349 -21.30 25.07 3.36
CA ALA A 349 -21.90 26.36 3.10
C ALA A 349 -21.29 27.10 1.90
N TYR A 350 -20.02 26.84 1.59
CA TYR A 350 -19.22 27.68 0.71
C TYR A 350 -18.31 26.95 -0.29
N VAL A 351 -17.92 25.69 -0.07
CA VAL A 351 -17.01 24.97 -0.98
C VAL A 351 -17.75 24.53 -2.24
N ALA A 352 -17.23 24.96 -3.38
CA ALA A 352 -17.66 24.63 -4.73
C ALA A 352 -16.46 24.83 -5.69
N ASP A 353 -16.67 24.67 -6.99
CA ASP A 353 -15.68 25.00 -8.02
C ASP A 353 -15.36 26.51 -8.03
N PRO A 354 -14.11 26.93 -7.77
CA PRO A 354 -13.71 28.34 -7.81
C PRO A 354 -13.76 28.95 -9.22
N GLU A 355 -13.80 28.14 -10.29
CA GLU A 355 -13.96 28.63 -11.67
C GLU A 355 -15.41 29.06 -11.96
N LYS A 356 -16.39 28.57 -11.18
CA LYS A 356 -17.82 28.91 -11.33
C LYS A 356 -18.36 29.79 -10.20
N MET A 357 -17.85 29.63 -8.97
CA MET A 357 -18.39 30.27 -7.76
C MET A 357 -17.30 30.94 -6.91
N ARG A 358 -17.56 32.13 -6.36
CA ARG A 358 -16.65 32.73 -5.35
C ARG A 358 -16.69 31.92 -4.06
N VAL A 359 -15.61 31.21 -3.76
CA VAL A 359 -15.36 30.65 -2.43
C VAL A 359 -14.57 31.66 -1.57
N PRO A 360 -15.08 32.11 -0.41
CA PRO A 360 -14.47 33.15 0.42
C PRO A 360 -13.33 32.61 1.32
N ILE A 361 -12.29 32.05 0.69
CA ILE A 361 -11.22 31.31 1.39
C ILE A 361 -10.46 32.18 2.40
N LYS A 362 -10.16 33.43 2.04
CA LYS A 362 -9.38 34.35 2.90
C LYS A 362 -10.17 34.78 4.13
N GLU A 363 -11.49 34.90 3.97
CA GLU A 363 -12.44 35.28 4.99
C GLU A 363 -12.68 34.11 5.97
N LEU A 364 -12.89 32.89 5.44
CA LEU A 364 -13.05 31.65 6.23
C LEU A 364 -11.80 31.31 7.07
N LEU A 365 -10.60 31.66 6.58
CA LEU A 365 -9.33 31.45 7.28
C LEU A 365 -8.81 32.71 7.98
N SER A 366 -9.66 33.72 8.21
CA SER A 366 -9.29 34.95 8.92
C SER A 366 -9.40 34.79 10.44
N LYS A 367 -8.48 35.42 11.21
CA LYS A 367 -8.50 35.36 12.69
C LYS A 367 -9.82 35.89 13.27
N ASP A 368 -10.37 36.96 12.68
CA ASP A 368 -11.63 37.57 13.11
C ASP A 368 -12.83 36.61 12.94
N TYR A 369 -12.88 35.87 11.83
CA TYR A 369 -13.93 34.87 11.60
C TYR A 369 -13.74 33.64 12.48
N LEU A 370 -12.52 33.09 12.56
CA LEU A 370 -12.22 31.94 13.41
C LEU A 370 -12.49 32.23 14.90
N THR A 371 -12.28 33.49 15.34
CA THR A 371 -12.68 33.95 16.68
C THR A 371 -14.20 33.95 16.88
N GLN A 372 -14.98 34.36 15.87
CA GLN A 372 -16.45 34.24 15.91
C GLN A 372 -16.93 32.78 15.95
N ARG A 373 -16.21 31.85 15.32
CA ARG A 373 -16.51 30.41 15.40
C ARG A 373 -16.11 29.83 16.76
N ALA A 374 -14.93 30.18 17.29
CA ALA A 374 -14.45 29.79 18.63
C ALA A 374 -15.33 30.35 19.78
N ALA A 375 -16.07 31.43 19.55
CA ALA A 375 -17.07 31.94 20.48
C ALA A 375 -18.25 30.96 20.68
N LEU A 376 -18.54 30.07 19.72
CA LEU A 376 -19.64 29.10 19.75
C LEU A 376 -19.31 27.79 20.51
N PHE A 377 -18.06 27.63 20.96
CA PHE A 377 -17.62 26.50 21.77
C PHE A 377 -17.88 26.75 23.27
N ASP A 378 -18.60 25.83 23.89
CA ASP A 378 -18.81 25.67 25.33
C ASP A 378 -18.04 24.41 25.77
N PRO A 379 -17.14 24.46 26.77
CA PRO A 379 -16.31 23.30 27.15
C PRO A 379 -17.09 22.17 27.86
N GLU A 380 -18.30 22.44 28.35
CA GLU A 380 -19.09 21.45 29.12
C GLU A 380 -20.14 20.74 28.25
N LYS A 381 -20.47 21.28 27.06
CA LYS A 381 -21.66 20.87 26.28
C LYS A 381 -21.48 20.99 24.77
N ALA A 382 -21.95 19.98 24.06
CA ALA A 382 -22.13 20.00 22.61
C ALA A 382 -23.10 21.13 22.20
N ASN A 383 -22.76 21.88 21.16
CA ASN A 383 -23.60 22.96 20.66
C ASN A 383 -24.83 22.38 19.91
N PRO A 384 -26.07 22.72 20.33
CA PRO A 384 -27.28 22.16 19.72
C PRO A 384 -27.75 22.88 18.45
N ILE A 385 -27.13 23.98 18.02
CA ILE A 385 -27.59 24.78 16.86
C ILE A 385 -26.43 25.24 15.95
N ILE A 386 -25.78 24.29 15.28
CA ILE A 386 -24.82 24.53 14.19
C ILE A 386 -25.57 24.56 12.84
N LYS A 387 -25.80 25.76 12.27
CA LYS A 387 -26.72 25.94 11.12
C LYS A 387 -26.18 25.40 9.77
N LYS A 388 -27.08 24.72 9.04
CA LYS A 388 -27.02 24.02 7.72
C LYS A 388 -26.17 22.72 7.63
N GLY A 389 -26.84 21.61 7.26
CA GLY A 389 -26.48 20.23 7.69
C GLY A 389 -25.96 19.21 6.63
N ALA A 390 -26.70 18.15 6.35
CA ALA A 390 -26.14 16.82 5.98
C ALA A 390 -25.49 16.64 4.59
N PRO A 391 -24.20 16.25 4.51
CA PRO A 391 -23.57 15.65 3.32
C PRO A 391 -23.69 14.11 3.37
N PHE A 392 -23.94 13.41 2.26
CA PHE A 392 -24.20 11.96 2.32
C PHE A 392 -22.92 11.11 2.40
N ALA A 393 -23.02 9.94 3.04
CA ALA A 393 -21.91 9.02 3.28
C ALA A 393 -21.44 8.29 2.00
N SER A 394 -20.15 8.46 1.67
CA SER A 394 -19.42 7.74 0.62
C SER A 394 -17.93 7.78 0.93
N SER A 395 -17.25 6.63 0.94
CA SER A 395 -15.91 6.52 1.55
C SER A 395 -15.11 5.27 1.11
N ASP A 396 -14.54 5.29 -0.10
CA ASP A 396 -13.30 4.52 -0.36
C ASP A 396 -12.32 5.38 -1.17
N THR A 397 -11.05 5.36 -0.82
CA THR A 397 -10.01 6.26 -1.38
C THR A 397 -8.64 5.62 -1.15
N VAL A 398 -7.60 5.92 -1.95
CA VAL A 398 -6.20 5.58 -1.62
C VAL A 398 -5.33 6.83 -1.55
N GLN A 399 -4.46 6.90 -0.54
CA GLN A 399 -3.52 7.96 -0.24
C GLN A 399 -2.23 7.31 0.22
N PHE A 400 -1.14 7.98 -0.11
CA PHE A 400 0.19 7.54 0.23
C PHE A 400 1.13 8.73 0.33
N SER A 401 2.26 8.50 0.98
CA SER A 401 3.33 9.48 1.08
C SER A 401 4.61 8.87 0.57
N VAL A 402 5.38 9.67 -0.17
CA VAL A 402 6.69 9.31 -0.69
C VAL A 402 7.68 10.41 -0.33
N ALA A 403 8.88 10.02 0.07
CA ALA A 403 9.99 10.92 0.32
C ALA A 403 11.28 10.38 -0.35
N ASP A 404 12.19 11.26 -0.73
CA ASP A 404 13.41 10.89 -1.46
C ASP A 404 14.71 11.36 -0.78
N ALA A 405 15.85 10.88 -1.32
CA ALA A 405 17.18 11.18 -0.82
C ALA A 405 17.69 12.60 -1.16
N GLU A 406 17.01 13.35 -2.04
CA GLU A 406 17.27 14.78 -2.26
C GLU A 406 16.48 15.64 -1.24
N GLY A 407 15.65 15.02 -0.41
CA GLY A 407 14.94 15.64 0.70
C GLY A 407 13.51 16.08 0.37
N ASN A 408 13.02 15.83 -0.85
CA ASN A 408 11.67 16.18 -1.28
C ASN A 408 10.65 15.20 -0.69
N ALA A 409 9.38 15.60 -0.69
CA ALA A 409 8.28 14.71 -0.36
C ALA A 409 7.01 15.03 -1.15
N MET A 410 6.18 14.02 -1.37
CA MET A 410 4.86 14.15 -1.96
C MET A 410 3.82 13.47 -1.07
N SER A 411 2.71 14.16 -0.79
CA SER A 411 1.46 13.51 -0.36
C SER A 411 0.55 13.45 -1.58
N TYR A 412 0.17 12.24 -1.97
CA TYR A 412 -0.59 11.96 -3.19
C TYR A 412 -1.80 11.08 -2.86
N ILE A 413 -2.92 11.33 -3.54
CA ILE A 413 -4.21 10.72 -3.22
C ILE A 413 -5.13 10.65 -4.45
N GLN A 414 -5.81 9.53 -4.64
CA GLN A 414 -6.68 9.25 -5.79
C GLN A 414 -7.89 8.37 -5.39
N SER A 415 -9.03 8.49 -6.08
CA SER A 415 -10.24 7.70 -5.74
C SER A 415 -11.32 7.70 -6.82
N ASN A 416 -12.15 6.65 -6.80
CA ASN A 416 -13.37 6.49 -7.58
C ASN A 416 -14.64 7.06 -6.86
N TYR A 417 -14.44 7.78 -5.75
CA TYR A 417 -15.39 8.24 -4.72
C TYR A 417 -15.95 7.15 -3.79
N ALA A 418 -16.94 6.34 -4.22
CA ALA A 418 -17.55 5.30 -3.38
C ALA A 418 -17.15 3.90 -3.87
N GLY A 419 -16.33 3.14 -3.12
CA GLY A 419 -15.87 1.82 -3.53
C GLY A 419 -15.23 1.77 -4.92
N PHE A 420 -15.75 0.87 -5.75
CA PHE A 420 -15.48 0.76 -7.19
C PHE A 420 -16.16 1.87 -8.03
N GLY A 421 -16.51 3.01 -7.43
CA GLY A 421 -17.33 4.06 -8.03
C GLY A 421 -18.72 3.54 -8.39
N THR A 422 -19.17 3.87 -9.61
CA THR A 422 -20.39 3.31 -10.21
C THR A 422 -20.37 1.77 -10.35
N SER A 423 -19.19 1.13 -10.19
CA SER A 423 -18.93 -0.28 -10.54
C SER A 423 -19.08 -0.61 -12.03
N ALA A 424 -19.38 0.37 -12.90
CA ALA A 424 -19.49 0.17 -14.34
C ALA A 424 -18.11 0.14 -15.00
N VAL A 425 -17.85 -0.88 -15.81
CA VAL A 425 -16.55 -1.13 -16.47
C VAL A 425 -16.63 -0.76 -17.96
N PRO A 426 -15.90 0.25 -18.45
CA PRO A 426 -15.76 0.53 -19.88
C PRO A 426 -15.14 -0.67 -20.60
N LYS A 427 -15.72 -1.05 -21.75
CA LYS A 427 -15.42 -2.30 -22.43
C LYS A 427 -13.94 -2.40 -22.85
N GLY A 428 -13.28 -3.48 -22.46
CA GLY A 428 -11.88 -3.75 -22.78
C GLY A 428 -10.89 -2.80 -22.10
N CYS A 429 -11.28 -2.11 -21.03
CA CYS A 429 -10.45 -1.09 -20.38
C CYS A 429 -9.92 -1.49 -18.99
N GLY A 430 -10.52 -2.49 -18.33
CA GLY A 430 -10.00 -3.07 -17.09
C GLY A 430 -10.09 -2.18 -15.82
N PHE A 431 -10.94 -1.15 -15.81
CA PHE A 431 -11.18 -0.30 -14.63
C PHE A 431 -12.67 0.05 -14.50
N THR A 432 -13.07 0.59 -13.34
CA THR A 432 -14.44 1.08 -13.09
C THR A 432 -14.51 2.61 -13.10
N LEU A 433 -15.66 3.16 -13.50
CA LEU A 433 -15.89 4.62 -13.53
C LEU A 433 -16.28 5.18 -12.15
N GLN A 434 -15.68 6.31 -11.76
CA GLN A 434 -16.03 7.04 -10.55
C GLN A 434 -17.48 7.54 -10.51
N ASN A 435 -18.03 7.70 -9.30
CA ASN A 435 -19.33 8.34 -9.05
C ASN A 435 -19.21 9.72 -8.37
N ARG A 436 -18.10 10.42 -8.61
CA ARG A 436 -17.76 11.71 -7.99
C ARG A 436 -18.80 12.82 -8.20
N GLY A 437 -19.57 12.79 -9.29
CA GLY A 437 -20.71 13.69 -9.52
C GLY A 437 -21.85 13.56 -8.50
N SER A 438 -21.92 12.45 -7.73
CA SER A 438 -22.81 12.36 -6.56
C SER A 438 -22.48 13.39 -5.48
N SER A 439 -21.25 13.91 -5.42
CA SER A 439 -20.88 15.01 -4.52
C SER A 439 -21.44 16.38 -4.96
N PHE A 440 -22.24 16.49 -6.04
CA PHE A 440 -23.10 17.67 -6.28
C PHE A 440 -24.40 17.57 -5.48
N THR A 441 -24.87 18.69 -4.96
CA THR A 441 -26.28 18.77 -4.54
C THR A 441 -27.20 19.11 -5.71
N LEU A 442 -28.46 18.67 -5.61
CA LEU A 442 -29.57 18.99 -6.50
C LEU A 442 -30.54 20.01 -5.87
N VAL A 443 -30.07 20.75 -4.86
CA VAL A 443 -30.76 21.91 -4.27
C VAL A 443 -30.45 23.16 -5.11
N GLU A 444 -31.50 23.77 -5.66
CA GLU A 444 -31.39 24.98 -6.48
C GLU A 444 -30.79 26.16 -5.69
N GLY A 445 -29.98 26.99 -6.36
CA GLY A 445 -29.29 28.13 -5.74
C GLY A 445 -28.11 27.79 -4.82
N HIS A 446 -27.85 26.52 -4.50
CA HIS A 446 -26.68 26.13 -3.70
C HIS A 446 -25.37 26.32 -4.50
N PRO A 447 -24.25 26.79 -3.92
CA PRO A 447 -23.00 26.99 -4.66
C PRO A 447 -22.49 25.72 -5.36
N ASN A 448 -22.58 24.58 -4.66
CA ASN A 448 -22.25 23.24 -5.16
C ASN A 448 -23.45 22.55 -5.87
N CYS A 449 -24.36 23.29 -6.49
CA CYS A 449 -25.43 22.71 -7.32
C CYS A 449 -24.87 22.19 -8.66
N ALA A 450 -25.45 21.07 -9.14
CA ALA A 450 -25.06 20.38 -10.37
C ALA A 450 -25.21 21.25 -11.64
N GLU A 451 -24.13 21.36 -12.41
CA GLU A 451 -23.99 22.30 -13.52
C GLU A 451 -22.92 21.79 -14.51
N GLY A 452 -23.11 22.04 -15.81
CA GLY A 452 -22.19 21.59 -16.85
C GLY A 452 -20.81 22.26 -16.77
N GLY A 453 -19.75 21.49 -17.06
CA GLY A 453 -18.38 22.00 -17.06
C GLY A 453 -17.86 22.47 -15.69
N LYS A 454 -18.52 22.09 -14.60
CA LYS A 454 -18.17 22.42 -13.21
C LYS A 454 -17.59 21.21 -12.50
N ARG A 455 -16.67 21.41 -11.56
CA ARG A 455 -16.22 20.36 -10.64
C ARG A 455 -17.16 20.27 -9.42
N PRO A 456 -17.55 19.07 -8.97
CA PRO A 456 -18.26 18.93 -7.70
C PRO A 456 -17.33 19.20 -6.50
N TYR A 457 -17.93 19.45 -5.34
CA TYR A 457 -17.25 19.33 -4.04
C TYR A 457 -16.46 18.03 -3.97
N HIS A 458 -15.20 18.10 -3.57
CA HIS A 458 -14.28 16.99 -3.73
C HIS A 458 -13.72 16.52 -2.38
N THR A 459 -13.95 15.24 -2.06
CA THR A 459 -13.57 14.71 -0.75
C THR A 459 -12.07 14.45 -0.61
N ILE A 460 -11.37 14.14 -1.70
CA ILE A 460 -9.93 13.86 -1.70
C ILE A 460 -9.12 15.05 -1.17
N ILE A 461 -8.23 14.81 -0.18
CA ILE A 461 -7.30 15.80 0.36
C ILE A 461 -5.91 15.21 0.70
N PRO A 462 -4.82 15.69 0.07
CA PRO A 462 -3.44 15.43 0.50
C PRO A 462 -2.95 16.54 1.44
N ALA A 463 -2.23 16.17 2.52
CA ALA A 463 -1.66 17.11 3.46
C ALA A 463 -0.11 17.13 3.43
N LEU A 464 0.43 18.35 3.59
CA LEU A 464 1.83 18.56 3.99
C LEU A 464 1.85 19.43 5.25
N VAL A 465 2.88 19.27 6.07
CA VAL A 465 3.12 20.15 7.22
C VAL A 465 4.55 20.65 7.19
N THR A 466 4.75 21.95 7.39
CA THR A 466 6.08 22.56 7.53
C THR A 466 6.25 23.16 8.93
N ARG A 467 7.48 23.24 9.44
CA ARG A 467 7.84 24.04 10.62
C ARG A 467 8.03 25.51 10.19
N GLY A 468 7.71 26.47 11.06
CA GLY A 468 7.99 27.90 10.84
C GLY A 468 6.77 28.81 10.68
N ASN A 469 6.98 30.08 11.04
CA ASN A 469 5.99 31.16 11.10
C ASN A 469 5.54 31.61 9.69
N LYS A 470 4.37 32.24 9.60
CA LYS A 470 3.77 32.74 8.35
C LYS A 470 4.65 33.76 7.59
N GLU A 471 5.58 34.39 8.29
CA GLU A 471 6.54 35.36 7.76
C GLU A 471 7.87 34.72 7.33
N ASP A 472 8.15 33.48 7.74
CA ASP A 472 9.33 32.73 7.34
C ASP A 472 9.17 32.28 5.88
N GLN A 473 10.13 32.68 5.03
CA GLN A 473 10.19 32.23 3.63
C GLN A 473 10.91 30.88 3.46
N ASP A 474 11.57 30.39 4.51
CA ASP A 474 12.47 29.23 4.49
C ASP A 474 11.88 28.08 5.34
N LEU A 475 10.79 27.48 4.86
CA LEU A 475 9.95 26.57 5.65
C LEU A 475 10.38 25.11 5.51
N ASP A 476 10.98 24.55 6.56
CA ASP A 476 11.38 23.14 6.57
C ASP A 476 10.19 22.19 6.68
N LEU A 477 10.16 21.15 5.84
CA LEU A 477 9.19 20.04 5.95
C LEU A 477 9.20 19.42 7.35
N PHE A 478 8.01 19.30 7.95
CA PHE A 478 7.75 18.49 9.14
C PHE A 478 7.32 17.08 8.76
N MET A 479 6.30 16.95 7.90
CA MET A 479 5.81 15.66 7.41
C MET A 479 4.99 15.78 6.12
N ALA A 480 4.96 14.70 5.34
CA ALA A 480 3.96 14.44 4.32
C ALA A 480 3.01 13.36 4.83
N PHE A 481 1.70 13.60 4.78
CA PHE A 481 0.73 12.65 5.34
C PHE A 481 -0.68 12.78 4.75
N GLY A 482 -1.56 11.89 5.17
CA GLY A 482 -3.00 11.95 4.97
C GLY A 482 -3.70 10.86 5.78
N VAL A 483 -5.02 10.96 5.90
CA VAL A 483 -5.86 9.91 6.48
C VAL A 483 -7.08 9.74 5.59
N MET A 484 -7.43 8.49 5.28
CA MET A 484 -8.41 8.14 4.25
C MET A 484 -9.87 8.26 4.68
N GLY A 485 -10.77 8.10 3.70
CA GLY A 485 -12.16 7.74 3.92
C GLY A 485 -13.16 8.87 3.77
N GLY A 486 -13.33 9.42 2.56
CA GLY A 486 -14.40 10.38 2.29
C GLY A 486 -14.42 11.57 3.26
N PHE A 487 -15.51 11.75 4.00
CA PHE A 487 -15.65 12.82 4.99
C PHE A 487 -14.85 12.61 6.30
N ASN A 488 -14.25 11.44 6.54
CA ASN A 488 -13.32 11.25 7.66
C ASN A 488 -11.97 11.96 7.42
N GLN A 489 -11.58 12.25 6.17
CA GLN A 489 -10.21 12.68 5.85
C GLN A 489 -9.73 13.91 6.67
N PRO A 490 -10.47 15.03 6.80
CA PRO A 490 -10.02 16.16 7.62
C PRO A 490 -10.00 15.83 9.12
N GLN A 491 -10.88 14.93 9.54
CA GLN A 491 -11.04 14.51 10.93
C GLN A 491 -9.82 13.69 11.36
N GLY A 492 -9.43 12.73 10.53
CA GLY A 492 -8.24 11.91 10.73
C GLY A 492 -6.95 12.73 10.61
N GLN A 493 -6.84 13.62 9.62
CA GLN A 493 -5.70 14.54 9.51
C GLN A 493 -5.51 15.40 10.76
N LEU A 494 -6.59 16.01 11.26
CA LEU A 494 -6.55 16.85 12.46
C LEU A 494 -6.14 16.03 13.71
N GLN A 495 -6.73 14.84 13.89
CA GLN A 495 -6.38 13.94 14.99
C GLN A 495 -4.90 13.51 14.94
N VAL A 496 -4.41 13.04 13.79
CA VAL A 496 -3.00 12.63 13.62
C VAL A 496 -2.05 13.80 13.89
N LEU A 497 -2.34 14.99 13.38
CA LEU A 497 -1.54 16.19 13.63
C LEU A 497 -1.50 16.57 15.11
N LEU A 498 -2.66 16.64 15.78
CA LEU A 498 -2.73 17.01 17.19
C LEU A 498 -2.08 15.96 18.11
N ASN A 499 -2.22 14.67 17.80
CA ASN A 499 -1.58 13.56 18.53
C ASN A 499 -0.05 13.72 18.56
N MET A 500 0.58 14.04 17.42
CA MET A 500 2.03 14.26 17.35
C MET A 500 2.49 15.55 18.05
N LEU A 501 1.65 16.58 18.08
CA LEU A 501 2.02 17.89 18.63
C LEU A 501 1.85 17.99 20.15
N HIS A 502 0.81 17.37 20.74
CA HIS A 502 0.51 17.48 22.17
C HIS A 502 0.96 16.27 22.99
N HIS A 503 0.80 15.06 22.45
CA HIS A 503 1.15 13.83 23.17
C HIS A 503 2.52 13.27 22.75
N GLY A 504 3.19 13.93 21.79
CA GLY A 504 4.53 13.56 21.33
C GLY A 504 4.61 12.22 20.60
N HIS A 505 3.47 11.68 20.14
CA HIS A 505 3.38 10.39 19.46
C HIS A 505 4.30 10.35 18.23
N ASP A 506 4.97 9.21 18.04
CA ASP A 506 5.73 8.95 16.83
C ASP A 506 4.81 8.72 15.60
N PRO A 507 5.35 8.68 14.36
CA PRO A 507 4.54 8.52 13.15
C PRO A 507 3.67 7.27 13.10
N GLN A 508 4.04 6.17 13.77
CA GLN A 508 3.21 4.96 13.84
C GLN A 508 2.22 5.04 15.01
N GLU A 509 2.61 5.57 16.17
CA GLU A 509 1.73 5.77 17.33
C GLU A 509 0.57 6.73 17.03
N ALA A 510 0.83 7.83 16.32
CA ALA A 510 -0.19 8.79 15.92
C ALA A 510 -1.22 8.19 14.95
N ILE A 511 -0.84 7.15 14.22
CA ILE A 511 -1.66 6.42 13.25
C ILE A 511 -2.38 5.24 13.90
N ASP A 512 -1.72 4.47 14.78
CA ASP A 512 -2.31 3.34 15.51
C ASP A 512 -3.38 3.82 16.50
N ALA A 513 -3.25 5.05 17.04
CA ALA A 513 -4.18 5.70 17.93
C ALA A 513 -5.67 5.51 17.52
N PRO A 514 -6.57 5.12 18.46
CA PRO A 514 -8.01 5.08 18.22
C PRO A 514 -8.56 6.47 17.88
N ARG A 515 -9.49 6.54 16.93
CA ARG A 515 -10.04 7.79 16.39
C ARG A 515 -11.53 7.98 16.68
N ILE A 516 -12.01 9.20 16.47
CA ILE A 516 -13.42 9.49 16.22
C ILE A 516 -13.67 9.82 14.74
N CYS A 517 -14.91 9.63 14.30
CA CYS A 517 -15.42 10.10 13.02
C CYS A 517 -16.86 10.58 13.21
N ILE A 518 -17.11 11.88 13.02
CA ILE A 518 -18.45 12.43 12.87
C ILE A 518 -19.04 11.86 11.58
N GLY A 519 -20.18 11.21 11.70
CA GLY A 519 -20.93 10.60 10.61
C GLY A 519 -21.60 11.63 9.70
N ALA A 520 -21.95 11.18 8.50
CA ALA A 520 -22.67 11.93 7.48
C ALA A 520 -24.20 11.84 7.61
N GLY A 521 -24.70 11.06 8.58
CA GLY A 521 -26.02 10.45 8.53
C GLY A 521 -26.01 9.20 7.62
N LEU A 522 -26.59 8.10 8.10
CA LEU A 522 -26.68 6.86 7.32
C LEU A 522 -27.95 6.88 6.43
N PRO A 523 -27.91 6.32 5.20
CA PRO A 523 -29.09 6.25 4.33
C PRO A 523 -30.21 5.31 4.80
N ASP A 524 -30.05 4.64 5.94
CA ASP A 524 -30.98 3.62 6.45
C ASP A 524 -31.53 4.01 7.83
N SER A 525 -32.56 4.83 7.81
CA SER A 525 -33.54 4.97 8.88
C SER A 525 -34.87 5.45 8.28
N SER A 526 -35.99 5.13 8.91
CA SER A 526 -37.34 5.47 8.43
C SER A 526 -37.71 6.94 8.72
N VAL A 527 -36.79 7.86 8.43
CA VAL A 527 -36.89 9.29 8.72
C VAL A 527 -37.32 10.04 7.45
N ASN A 528 -38.17 11.06 7.64
CA ASN A 528 -38.75 11.86 6.58
C ASN A 528 -37.65 12.61 5.80
N PRO A 529 -37.71 12.76 4.45
CA PRO A 529 -36.63 13.41 3.69
C PRO A 529 -36.36 14.89 4.01
N GLU A 530 -37.25 15.55 4.77
CA GLU A 530 -37.07 16.92 5.29
C GLU A 530 -36.31 16.93 6.63
N ASP A 531 -36.37 15.82 7.38
CA ASP A 531 -35.70 15.60 8.67
C ASP A 531 -34.38 14.79 8.52
N ALA A 532 -34.08 14.33 7.31
CA ALA A 532 -32.87 13.58 6.94
C ALA A 532 -31.61 14.48 6.93
N GLY A 533 -31.22 14.98 8.10
CA GLY A 533 -29.98 15.73 8.27
C GLY A 533 -29.86 16.48 9.59
N ASP A 534 -30.06 15.77 10.71
CA ASP A 534 -29.97 16.37 12.04
C ASP A 534 -28.56 16.86 12.41
N ILE A 535 -28.57 17.91 13.22
CA ILE A 535 -27.46 18.67 13.76
C ILE A 535 -26.58 17.83 14.71
N ASN A 536 -27.12 16.71 15.20
CA ASN A 536 -26.50 15.73 16.10
C ASN A 536 -26.04 14.47 15.35
N SER A 537 -25.51 14.63 14.14
CA SER A 537 -25.03 13.51 13.31
C SER A 537 -24.05 12.60 14.07
N GLU A 538 -24.33 11.29 14.03
CA GLU A 538 -23.73 10.23 14.86
C GLU A 538 -22.21 10.33 14.95
N VAL A 539 -21.65 10.44 16.15
CA VAL A 539 -20.20 10.50 16.37
C VAL A 539 -19.68 9.09 16.65
N PHE A 540 -19.08 8.48 15.64
CA PHE A 540 -18.50 7.16 15.79
C PHE A 540 -17.19 7.25 16.60
N LEU A 541 -17.06 6.38 17.58
CA LEU A 541 -15.88 6.17 18.42
C LEU A 541 -15.28 4.80 18.09
N GLU A 542 -13.96 4.73 18.03
CA GLU A 542 -13.25 3.49 17.72
C GLU A 542 -12.97 2.63 18.95
N TYR A 543 -13.06 1.30 18.79
CA TYR A 543 -12.61 0.35 19.80
C TYR A 543 -11.15 0.60 20.23
N GLY A 544 -10.99 0.94 21.51
CA GLY A 544 -9.73 1.38 22.12
C GLY A 544 -9.87 2.69 22.90
N ILE A 545 -10.90 3.49 22.61
CA ILE A 545 -11.30 4.63 23.44
C ILE A 545 -11.94 4.10 24.75
N PRO A 546 -11.66 4.71 25.93
CA PRO A 546 -12.24 4.27 27.20
C PRO A 546 -13.77 4.38 27.26
N GLU A 547 -14.42 3.44 27.94
CA GLU A 547 -15.89 3.43 28.13
C GLU A 547 -16.37 4.67 28.92
N ALA A 548 -15.60 5.11 29.92
CA ALA A 548 -15.86 6.35 30.63
C ALA A 548 -15.79 7.61 29.73
N THR A 549 -14.99 7.60 28.67
CA THR A 549 -14.97 8.68 27.66
C THR A 549 -16.26 8.69 26.85
N PHE A 550 -16.73 7.51 26.44
CA PHE A 550 -17.99 7.34 25.71
C PHE A 550 -19.20 7.82 26.53
N ASP A 551 -19.31 7.41 27.80
CA ASP A 551 -20.40 7.85 28.68
C ASP A 551 -20.33 9.37 28.94
N LYS A 552 -19.14 9.93 29.19
CA LYS A 552 -19.01 11.37 29.45
C LYS A 552 -19.38 12.22 28.22
N LEU A 553 -19.02 11.79 27.01
CA LEU A 553 -19.45 12.48 25.79
C LEU A 553 -20.99 12.47 25.61
N LYS A 554 -21.69 11.43 26.09
CA LYS A 554 -23.17 11.44 26.16
C LYS A 554 -23.71 12.45 27.16
N GLU A 555 -23.12 12.57 28.35
CA GLU A 555 -23.51 13.60 29.32
C GLU A 555 -23.34 15.02 28.75
N MET A 556 -22.32 15.23 27.92
CA MET A 556 -22.05 16.50 27.22
C MET A 556 -22.99 16.73 26.02
N GLY A 557 -23.74 15.72 25.57
CA GLY A 557 -24.79 15.84 24.55
C GLY A 557 -24.46 15.26 23.16
N HIS A 558 -23.41 14.45 23.01
CA HIS A 558 -23.06 13.82 21.73
C HIS A 558 -23.76 12.46 21.55
N ASP A 559 -24.37 12.18 20.38
CA ASP A 559 -24.80 10.81 20.01
C ASP A 559 -23.58 9.97 19.60
N VAL A 560 -22.87 9.43 20.60
CA VAL A 560 -21.69 8.59 20.37
C VAL A 560 -22.01 7.11 20.20
N ARG A 561 -21.35 6.47 19.22
CA ARG A 561 -21.55 5.06 18.84
C ARG A 561 -20.23 4.32 18.65
N LEU A 562 -20.06 3.17 19.30
CA LEU A 562 -18.79 2.43 19.34
C LEU A 562 -18.69 1.40 18.20
N LEU A 563 -17.78 1.61 17.24
CA LEU A 563 -17.54 0.69 16.11
C LEU A 563 -16.39 -0.30 16.38
N LYS A 564 -16.53 -1.51 15.83
CA LYS A 564 -15.66 -2.68 16.07
C LYS A 564 -15.42 -3.43 14.76
N GLY A 565 -14.54 -4.44 14.76
CA GLY A 565 -14.33 -5.31 13.58
C GLY A 565 -13.92 -4.54 12.33
N HIS A 566 -14.53 -4.87 11.18
CA HIS A 566 -14.27 -4.21 9.89
C HIS A 566 -14.95 -2.84 9.75
N ASP A 567 -15.96 -2.53 10.57
CA ASP A 567 -16.62 -1.22 10.59
C ASP A 567 -15.64 -0.08 10.95
N ARG A 568 -14.50 -0.44 11.58
CA ARG A 568 -13.34 0.44 11.81
C ARG A 568 -12.76 1.06 10.53
N ALA A 569 -13.09 0.55 9.34
CA ALA A 569 -12.76 1.20 8.07
C ALA A 569 -13.29 2.65 7.98
N MET A 570 -14.35 2.98 8.72
CA MET A 570 -14.89 4.35 8.80
C MET A 570 -13.90 5.37 9.37
N PHE A 571 -12.99 4.96 10.26
CA PHE A 571 -11.94 5.82 10.82
C PHE A 571 -10.76 6.07 9.85
N GLY A 572 -10.88 5.56 8.62
CA GLY A 572 -9.90 5.74 7.57
C GLY A 572 -8.63 4.92 7.77
N ARG A 573 -7.67 5.19 6.88
CA ARG A 573 -6.36 4.55 6.78
C ARG A 573 -5.34 5.70 6.64
N GLY A 574 -4.47 5.93 7.59
CA GLY A 574 -3.43 6.96 7.50
C GLY A 574 -2.11 6.47 6.91
N GLN A 575 -1.42 7.34 6.17
CA GLN A 575 -0.04 7.15 5.72
C GLN A 575 0.75 8.42 6.04
N ILE A 576 1.96 8.26 6.57
CA ILE A 576 2.77 9.38 7.06
C ILE A 576 4.27 9.12 6.88
N ILE A 577 4.98 10.16 6.44
CA ILE A 577 6.44 10.24 6.48
C ILE A 577 6.84 11.60 7.09
N GLN A 578 7.44 11.57 8.27
CA GLN A 578 7.97 12.72 9.01
C GLN A 578 9.46 12.93 8.69
N LYS A 579 9.89 14.19 8.63
CA LYS A 579 11.29 14.60 8.51
C LYS A 579 11.85 15.03 9.88
N LEU A 580 12.77 14.24 10.40
CA LEU A 580 13.48 14.54 11.65
C LEU A 580 14.51 15.64 11.43
N SER A 581 14.88 16.34 12.50
CA SER A 581 15.84 17.48 12.45
C SER A 581 17.27 17.08 12.07
N ASN A 582 17.61 15.79 12.12
CA ASN A 582 18.86 15.22 11.63
C ASN A 582 18.79 14.75 10.15
N GLY A 583 17.68 15.04 9.44
CA GLY A 583 17.47 14.65 8.05
C GLY A 583 16.96 13.22 7.83
N VAL A 584 16.81 12.42 8.89
CA VAL A 584 16.25 11.05 8.80
C VAL A 584 14.74 11.11 8.58
N TRP A 585 14.22 10.23 7.73
CA TRP A 585 12.79 9.99 7.57
C TRP A 585 12.29 8.99 8.59
N ALA A 586 11.11 9.26 9.16
CA ALA A 586 10.41 8.38 10.10
C ALA A 586 8.97 8.19 9.59
N GLY A 587 8.52 6.95 9.37
CA GLY A 587 7.24 6.67 8.71
C GLY A 587 6.38 5.63 9.40
N GLY A 588 5.06 5.76 9.19
CA GLY A 588 4.02 4.91 9.76
C GLY A 588 2.87 4.70 8.77
N SER A 589 2.23 3.52 8.87
CA SER A 589 1.15 3.08 7.99
C SER A 589 0.05 2.41 8.78
N ASP A 590 -1.21 2.70 8.42
CA ASP A 590 -2.36 2.25 9.19
C ASP A 590 -2.52 0.72 9.27
N PRO A 591 -2.72 0.13 10.47
CA PRO A 591 -3.17 -1.25 10.61
C PRO A 591 -4.61 -1.49 10.11
N ARG A 592 -5.36 -0.43 9.77
CA ARG A 592 -6.66 -0.48 9.07
C ARG A 592 -6.53 -0.69 7.55
N ALA A 593 -5.29 -0.87 7.05
CA ALA A 593 -4.93 -1.24 5.69
C ALA A 593 -4.03 -2.49 5.67
N ASP A 594 -3.95 -3.18 4.53
CA ASP A 594 -3.00 -4.30 4.35
C ASP A 594 -1.53 -3.82 4.24
N GLY A 595 -1.31 -2.54 3.97
CA GLY A 595 -0.02 -1.91 3.63
C GLY A 595 0.99 -1.72 4.76
N HIS A 596 2.05 -0.95 4.48
CA HIS A 596 3.14 -0.66 5.41
C HIS A 596 3.99 0.55 4.96
N ALA A 597 4.74 1.15 5.90
CA ALA A 597 5.85 2.05 5.59
C ALA A 597 7.12 1.22 5.30
N VAL A 598 7.94 1.65 4.34
CA VAL A 598 9.12 0.89 3.89
C VAL A 598 10.29 1.82 3.55
N PRO A 599 11.52 1.55 4.03
CA PRO A 599 12.67 2.40 3.79
C PRO A 599 13.37 2.03 2.46
N GLN A 600 13.89 3.03 1.75
CA GLN A 600 14.78 2.79 0.62
C GLN A 600 16.16 2.34 1.11
N PHE A 601 16.38 1.03 1.15
CA PHE A 601 17.71 0.46 1.40
C PHE A 601 18.68 0.73 0.23
N PHE A 602 19.98 0.67 0.52
CA PHE A 602 21.06 0.86 -0.46
C PHE A 602 21.17 -0.38 -1.35
N GLN A 603 20.93 -0.24 -2.66
CA GLN A 603 21.53 -1.15 -3.63
C GLN A 603 22.78 -0.46 -4.18
N GLU A 604 23.96 -0.95 -3.82
CA GLU A 604 25.11 -0.72 -4.68
C GLU A 604 24.85 -1.53 -5.94
N THR A 605 24.51 -0.85 -7.03
CA THR A 605 25.07 -1.26 -8.32
C THR A 605 26.57 -0.98 -8.25
N LEU A 606 27.28 -1.86 -7.52
CA LEU A 606 28.59 -2.32 -7.97
C LEU A 606 28.41 -2.55 -9.48
N PRO A 607 29.15 -1.83 -10.35
CA PRO A 607 29.05 -2.09 -11.77
C PRO A 607 29.51 -3.52 -11.98
N LEU A 608 28.56 -4.42 -12.21
CA LEU A 608 28.87 -5.74 -12.71
C LEU A 608 29.46 -5.49 -14.08
N PHE A 609 30.79 -5.50 -14.17
CA PHE A 609 31.54 -5.37 -15.41
C PHE A 609 31.30 -6.64 -16.25
N ILE A 610 30.08 -6.75 -16.81
CA ILE A 610 29.69 -7.69 -17.86
C ILE A 610 30.37 -7.20 -19.14
N GLY A 611 31.69 -7.36 -19.14
CA GLY A 611 32.58 -6.41 -19.80
C GLY A 611 34.01 -6.45 -19.25
N HIS A 612 34.49 -7.61 -18.78
CA HIS A 612 35.56 -8.36 -19.46
C HIS A 612 35.49 -9.83 -19.03
N GLY A 613 35.79 -10.75 -19.96
CA GLY A 613 35.86 -12.16 -19.63
C GLY A 613 37.15 -12.46 -18.87
N VAL A 614 37.05 -12.70 -17.56
CA VAL A 614 38.13 -13.36 -16.81
C VAL A 614 38.22 -14.80 -17.35
N PRO A 615 39.32 -15.22 -18.00
CA PRO A 615 39.39 -16.55 -18.56
C PRO A 615 39.54 -17.56 -17.43
N MET A 616 38.56 -18.44 -17.27
CA MET A 616 38.58 -19.48 -16.24
C MET A 616 39.44 -20.66 -16.72
N PHE A 617 40.75 -20.59 -16.49
CA PHE A 617 41.67 -21.66 -16.86
C PHE A 617 41.64 -22.80 -15.82
N LEU A 618 41.06 -23.93 -16.20
CA LEU A 618 41.30 -25.21 -15.56
C LEU A 618 42.62 -25.78 -16.12
N LEU A 619 43.69 -25.68 -15.34
CA LEU A 619 44.94 -26.39 -15.57
C LEU A 619 44.86 -27.72 -14.81
N ASP A 620 44.65 -28.81 -15.55
CA ASP A 620 44.74 -30.17 -15.02
C ASP A 620 46.06 -30.79 -15.52
N GLY A 621 46.87 -31.30 -14.60
CA GLY A 621 48.24 -31.71 -14.89
C GLY A 621 49.00 -32.16 -13.65
N GLU A 622 49.40 -33.44 -13.63
CA GLU A 622 50.20 -34.01 -12.55
C GLU A 622 51.65 -33.51 -12.62
N GLY A 623 51.99 -32.57 -11.72
CA GLY A 623 53.37 -32.25 -11.37
C GLY A 623 53.80 -30.80 -11.63
N ALA A 624 54.38 -30.20 -10.58
CA ALA A 624 55.07 -28.91 -10.54
C ALA A 624 54.27 -27.64 -10.87
N LEU A 625 53.98 -26.83 -9.83
CA LEU A 625 54.31 -25.39 -9.76
C LEU A 625 53.95 -24.76 -8.39
N PRO A 626 54.77 -24.92 -7.32
CA PRO A 626 54.51 -24.27 -6.04
C PRO A 626 54.64 -22.73 -6.07
N ASP A 627 55.58 -22.19 -6.86
CA ASP A 627 55.98 -20.78 -6.81
C ASP A 627 54.97 -19.76 -7.36
N LEU A 628 53.97 -20.20 -8.14
CA LEU A 628 53.10 -19.27 -8.89
C LEU A 628 52.29 -18.33 -7.96
N GLY A 629 51.84 -18.85 -6.81
CA GLY A 629 51.09 -18.08 -5.81
C GLY A 629 51.92 -16.98 -5.14
N HIS A 630 53.18 -17.25 -4.81
CA HIS A 630 54.07 -16.25 -4.19
C HIS A 630 54.42 -15.11 -5.16
N VAL A 631 54.73 -15.43 -6.42
CA VAL A 631 55.11 -14.44 -7.44
C VAL A 631 53.97 -13.46 -7.74
N LEU A 632 52.73 -13.95 -7.79
CA LEU A 632 51.54 -13.10 -7.96
C LEU A 632 51.29 -12.24 -6.71
N THR A 633 51.27 -12.84 -5.52
CA THR A 633 50.91 -12.16 -4.27
C THR A 633 51.88 -11.02 -3.92
N ASP A 634 53.18 -11.26 -4.04
CA ASP A 634 54.21 -10.27 -3.69
C ASP A 634 54.36 -9.14 -4.72
N ARG A 635 53.83 -9.30 -5.95
CA ARG A 635 53.73 -8.22 -6.94
C ARG A 635 52.42 -7.45 -6.88
N LEU A 636 51.28 -8.10 -6.61
CA LEU A 636 50.00 -7.41 -6.42
C LEU A 636 50.07 -6.42 -5.24
N ARG A 637 50.73 -6.79 -4.13
CA ARG A 637 51.02 -5.90 -2.99
C ARG A 637 51.87 -4.66 -3.32
N ARG A 638 52.47 -4.57 -4.53
CA ARG A 638 53.29 -3.43 -4.98
C ARG A 638 52.52 -2.46 -5.89
N LEU A 639 51.31 -2.81 -6.32
CA LEU A 639 50.43 -1.92 -7.09
C LEU A 639 49.73 -0.93 -6.14
N ARG A 640 50.28 0.27 -6.01
CA ARG A 640 49.62 1.38 -5.30
C ARG A 640 48.45 1.91 -6.11
N PHE A 641 47.24 1.59 -5.72
CA PHE A 641 46.04 2.28 -6.21
C PHE A 641 45.99 3.73 -5.68
N PRO A 642 45.44 4.72 -6.41
CA PRO A 642 45.49 6.13 -6.01
C PRO A 642 44.63 6.51 -4.79
N PHE A 643 43.84 5.58 -4.26
CA PHE A 643 42.92 5.78 -3.15
C PHE A 643 43.20 4.73 -2.07
N GLY A 644 43.48 5.19 -0.84
CA GLY A 644 43.93 4.34 0.26
C GLY A 644 42.80 3.48 0.84
N LEU A 645 42.62 2.29 0.29
CA LEU A 645 41.80 1.22 0.83
C LEU A 645 42.67 -0.02 1.06
N ASP A 646 43.11 -0.21 2.30
CA ASP A 646 43.66 -1.50 2.74
C ASP A 646 42.50 -2.50 2.89
N GLN A 647 42.29 -3.32 1.86
CA GLN A 647 41.42 -4.51 1.93
C GLN A 647 42.06 -5.68 1.19
N ASP A 648 42.08 -6.85 1.83
CA ASP A 648 42.78 -8.03 1.35
C ASP A 648 42.11 -8.68 0.14
N LEU A 649 42.81 -8.64 -1.00
CA LEU A 649 42.38 -9.29 -2.24
C LEU A 649 42.48 -10.82 -2.13
N SER A 650 41.38 -11.45 -1.71
CA SER A 650 41.30 -12.91 -1.51
C SER A 650 41.24 -13.66 -2.84
N VAL A 651 42.29 -14.43 -3.15
CA VAL A 651 42.34 -15.32 -4.32
C VAL A 651 42.04 -16.76 -3.88
N ALA A 652 40.94 -17.34 -4.38
CA ALA A 652 40.58 -18.72 -4.12
C ALA A 652 41.23 -19.67 -5.16
N VAL A 653 42.10 -20.56 -4.70
CA VAL A 653 42.68 -21.65 -5.50
C VAL A 653 42.16 -22.97 -4.93
N PHE A 654 41.45 -23.76 -5.73
CA PHE A 654 40.97 -25.08 -5.35
C PHE A 654 41.93 -26.17 -5.85
N ALA A 655 42.60 -26.85 -4.92
CA ALA A 655 43.25 -28.13 -5.20
C ALA A 655 42.22 -29.28 -5.08
N SER A 656 42.39 -30.32 -5.88
CA SER A 656 41.55 -31.54 -5.83
C SER A 656 41.76 -32.32 -4.52
N SER A 657 40.79 -33.15 -4.14
CA SER A 657 40.65 -33.72 -2.80
C SER A 657 41.59 -34.87 -2.42
N ASP A 658 42.60 -35.19 -3.25
CA ASP A 658 43.54 -36.30 -3.02
C ASP A 658 44.98 -35.83 -2.63
N ALA A 659 45.11 -34.62 -2.09
CA ALA A 659 46.37 -34.13 -1.53
C ALA A 659 46.77 -34.91 -0.25
N ASP A 660 47.84 -35.72 -0.32
CA ASP A 660 48.35 -36.51 0.80
C ASP A 660 48.86 -35.61 1.95
N ARG A 661 48.88 -36.15 3.18
CA ARG A 661 49.01 -35.42 4.46
C ARG A 661 50.34 -34.68 4.71
N ARG A 662 51.21 -34.54 3.71
CA ARG A 662 52.48 -33.82 3.80
C ARG A 662 52.33 -32.34 3.44
N ASP A 663 51.56 -31.99 2.41
CA ASP A 663 51.56 -30.64 1.85
C ASP A 663 50.87 -29.60 2.76
N VAL A 664 49.86 -30.04 3.52
CA VAL A 664 49.17 -29.23 4.54
C VAL A 664 50.12 -28.78 5.67
N LYS A 665 51.23 -29.49 5.91
CA LYS A 665 52.22 -29.08 6.93
C LYS A 665 53.09 -27.94 6.42
N THR A 666 53.55 -28.01 5.16
CA THR A 666 54.42 -26.99 4.55
C THR A 666 53.75 -25.62 4.57
N LEU A 667 52.49 -25.54 4.14
CA LEU A 667 51.69 -24.31 4.15
C LEU A 667 51.50 -23.68 5.56
N ARG A 668 51.59 -24.49 6.62
CA ARG A 668 51.41 -24.03 8.01
C ARG A 668 52.73 -23.59 8.66
N ASP A 669 53.85 -24.19 8.26
CA ASP A 669 55.19 -23.82 8.76
C ASP A 669 55.72 -22.53 8.10
N GLU A 670 55.20 -22.13 6.93
CA GLU A 670 55.62 -20.92 6.19
C GLU A 670 54.79 -19.65 6.48
N GLY A 671 53.84 -19.71 7.41
CA GLY A 671 53.20 -18.52 7.99
C GLY A 671 52.08 -17.88 7.16
N CYS A 672 51.49 -18.57 6.19
CA CYS A 672 50.28 -18.13 5.52
C CYS A 672 49.05 -18.25 6.43
N GLU A 673 48.36 -17.15 6.71
CA GLU A 673 47.01 -17.18 7.29
C GLU A 673 45.99 -17.66 6.25
N THR A 674 45.90 -18.97 6.06
CA THR A 674 44.75 -19.59 5.38
C THR A 674 43.51 -19.37 6.23
N GLY A 675 42.46 -18.75 5.66
CA GLY A 675 41.14 -18.60 6.28
C GLY A 675 40.35 -19.91 6.41
N GLY A 676 40.99 -20.95 6.93
CA GLY A 676 40.38 -22.26 7.19
C GLY A 676 39.78 -22.30 8.59
N TYR A 677 38.51 -22.64 8.69
CA TYR A 677 37.85 -22.98 9.96
C TYR A 677 38.41 -24.32 10.49
N GLY A 678 39.53 -24.24 11.20
CA GLY A 678 40.13 -25.37 11.88
C GLY A 678 39.26 -25.88 13.02
N LEU A 679 39.11 -27.21 13.09
CA LEU A 679 38.76 -27.90 14.33
C LEU A 679 39.85 -27.63 15.38
N ASP A 680 39.46 -27.41 16.63
CA ASP A 680 40.32 -27.62 17.79
C ASP A 680 39.53 -28.34 18.89
N ASP A 681 40.18 -29.29 19.55
CA ASP A 681 39.62 -30.09 20.64
C ASP A 681 39.53 -29.29 21.97
N TYR A 682 38.80 -29.83 22.95
CA TYR A 682 38.74 -29.36 24.34
C TYR A 682 38.13 -27.95 24.59
N GLY A 683 36.86 -27.76 24.21
CA GLY A 683 36.15 -26.50 24.44
C GLY A 683 35.86 -26.15 25.93
N LYS A 684 35.81 -24.85 26.23
CA LYS A 684 35.14 -24.27 27.42
C LYS A 684 34.83 -22.77 27.29
N GLY A 685 33.56 -22.44 27.09
CA GLY A 685 33.02 -21.07 27.22
C GLY A 685 33.13 -20.20 25.95
N ALA A 686 32.30 -19.16 25.77
CA ALA A 686 31.14 -18.79 26.59
C ALA A 686 30.07 -17.96 25.85
N ARG A 687 28.80 -18.37 26.01
CA ARG A 687 27.57 -17.56 26.16
C ARG A 687 27.35 -16.36 25.22
N GLY A 688 26.21 -16.32 24.50
CA GLY A 688 25.82 -15.03 23.91
C GLY A 688 24.55 -14.83 23.08
N LEU A 689 23.54 -15.71 23.05
CA LEU A 689 22.09 -15.37 23.03
C LEU A 689 21.18 -16.59 22.71
N ASN A 690 20.00 -16.61 23.33
CA ASN A 690 18.86 -17.47 22.96
C ASN A 690 18.10 -16.76 21.81
N GLY A 691 17.24 -17.36 20.97
CA GLY A 691 16.53 -18.65 20.89
C GLY A 691 15.28 -18.39 20.00
N GLN A 692 14.53 -19.31 19.40
CA GLN A 692 14.34 -20.77 19.44
C GLN A 692 13.86 -21.18 18.02
N SER A 693 13.85 -22.43 17.54
CA SER A 693 14.42 -23.71 17.96
C SER A 693 14.38 -24.68 16.77
N VAL A 694 15.53 -25.22 16.34
CA VAL A 694 15.58 -26.34 15.38
C VAL A 694 15.48 -27.67 16.15
N LEU A 695 14.90 -28.70 15.52
CA LEU A 695 14.53 -29.94 16.19
C LEU A 695 15.72 -30.79 16.66
N VAL A 696 15.59 -31.24 17.91
CA VAL A 696 15.73 -32.64 18.37
C VAL A 696 16.72 -33.53 17.61
N ASP A 697 17.93 -33.60 18.18
CA ASP A 697 18.63 -34.81 18.63
C ASP A 697 18.40 -36.12 17.82
N LEU A 698 19.42 -36.50 17.03
CA LEU A 698 19.60 -37.86 16.51
C LEU A 698 20.76 -38.53 17.25
N GLN A 699 20.47 -39.19 18.38
CA GLN A 699 21.40 -40.12 19.02
C GLN A 699 21.01 -41.59 18.87
N ARG A 700 22.02 -42.37 18.47
CA ARG A 700 22.27 -43.80 18.70
C ARG A 700 21.67 -44.85 17.74
N ARG A 701 22.62 -45.43 16.99
CA ARG A 701 22.80 -46.86 16.63
C ARG A 701 22.20 -47.32 15.31
N GLY A 702 23.02 -47.18 14.27
CA GLY A 702 22.74 -47.58 12.89
C GLY A 702 22.93 -46.37 12.00
N ASP A 703 24.14 -45.81 12.04
CA ASP A 703 24.31 -44.36 12.13
C ASP A 703 23.99 -43.62 10.82
N GLY A 704 22.74 -43.17 10.66
CA GLY A 704 22.37 -42.15 9.67
C GLY A 704 21.14 -42.42 8.79
N LEU A 705 19.98 -42.77 9.35
CA LEU A 705 18.67 -42.66 8.67
C LEU A 705 17.73 -41.77 9.51
N ALA A 706 16.99 -40.80 8.95
CA ALA A 706 16.98 -40.30 7.56
C ALA A 706 16.50 -38.84 7.54
N LEU A 707 16.81 -38.09 6.47
CA LEU A 707 16.33 -36.71 6.28
C LEU A 707 15.75 -36.50 4.86
N HIS A 708 14.54 -37.03 4.64
CA HIS A 708 13.62 -36.43 3.66
C HIS A 708 13.19 -35.04 4.20
N SER A 709 13.16 -33.96 3.42
CA SER A 709 13.44 -33.83 1.98
C SER A 709 13.66 -32.36 1.61
N ILE A 710 14.44 -32.07 0.57
CA ILE A 710 14.31 -30.99 -0.44
C ILE A 710 15.50 -31.11 -1.41
N ALA A 711 15.38 -32.00 -2.41
CA ALA A 711 16.38 -32.20 -3.48
C ALA A 711 15.81 -32.88 -4.75
N ARG A 712 14.49 -32.86 -4.95
CA ARG A 712 13.85 -33.08 -6.26
C ARG A 712 13.71 -31.68 -6.88
N GLN A 713 14.13 -31.37 -8.11
CA GLN A 713 14.60 -32.21 -9.22
C GLN A 713 15.74 -31.50 -9.99
N ARG A 714 16.70 -32.27 -10.55
CA ARG A 714 17.29 -32.13 -11.91
C ARG A 714 18.60 -32.94 -12.00
N GLY A 715 18.47 -34.19 -12.44
CA GLY A 715 19.59 -35.10 -12.66
C GLY A 715 19.03 -36.47 -13.04
N LEU A 716 19.43 -36.99 -14.21
CA LEU A 716 18.72 -38.03 -14.97
C LEU A 716 17.35 -37.52 -15.50
N SER A 717 16.94 -37.77 -16.74
CA SER A 717 17.46 -38.73 -17.73
C SER A 717 18.00 -38.07 -19.02
N LEU A 718 19.13 -38.56 -19.53
CA LEU A 718 19.55 -38.46 -20.93
C LEU A 718 20.39 -39.68 -21.31
N ARG A 719 19.74 -40.73 -21.83
CA ARG A 719 20.36 -41.86 -22.56
C ARG A 719 19.33 -42.39 -23.57
N GLY A 720 19.49 -42.04 -24.84
CA GLY A 720 18.49 -42.41 -25.86
C GLY A 720 18.76 -41.83 -27.25
N GLN A 721 19.81 -42.34 -27.91
CA GLN A 721 20.18 -42.15 -29.34
C GLN A 721 21.10 -40.97 -29.68
N THR A 722 21.76 -41.10 -30.83
CA THR A 722 23.03 -40.48 -31.21
C THR A 722 22.95 -39.68 -32.52
N ASN A 723 24.02 -38.92 -32.81
CA ASN A 723 24.34 -38.16 -34.04
C ASN A 723 23.74 -36.73 -34.08
N VAL A 724 24.47 -35.67 -34.47
CA VAL A 724 25.89 -35.62 -34.92
C VAL A 724 26.57 -34.26 -34.64
N THR A 725 27.83 -34.32 -34.21
CA THR A 725 28.92 -33.30 -34.15
C THR A 725 28.62 -31.79 -34.22
N HIS A 726 29.24 -31.03 -33.29
CA HIS A 726 30.36 -30.12 -33.64
C HIS A 726 31.19 -29.75 -32.40
N ASP A 727 32.38 -30.37 -32.26
CA ASP A 727 33.39 -29.94 -31.29
C ASP A 727 34.25 -28.83 -31.91
N GLY A 728 34.27 -27.66 -31.27
CA GLY A 728 35.08 -26.52 -31.69
C GLY A 728 36.50 -26.57 -31.11
N TYR A 729 37.32 -27.53 -31.53
CA TYR A 729 38.75 -27.52 -31.21
C TYR A 729 39.44 -26.36 -31.93
N SER A 730 39.77 -25.28 -31.20
CA SER A 730 40.75 -24.31 -31.68
C SER A 730 42.12 -24.97 -31.79
N SER A 731 42.93 -24.58 -32.78
CA SER A 731 44.31 -25.04 -32.84
C SER A 731 45.11 -24.44 -31.67
N ARG A 732 46.13 -25.17 -31.22
CA ARG A 732 47.05 -24.66 -30.18
C ARG A 732 47.66 -23.31 -30.55
N GLY A 733 47.90 -23.04 -31.84
CA GLY A 733 48.37 -21.74 -32.32
C GLY A 733 47.40 -20.62 -31.98
N GLU A 734 46.14 -20.74 -32.40
CA GLU A 734 45.09 -19.74 -32.13
C GLU A 734 44.87 -19.51 -30.63
N ALA A 735 44.95 -20.57 -29.81
CA ALA A 735 44.85 -20.44 -28.35
C ALA A 735 46.05 -19.69 -27.73
N LEU A 736 47.28 -19.98 -28.19
CA LEU A 736 48.48 -19.28 -27.71
C LEU A 736 48.51 -17.82 -28.17
N ASP A 737 48.08 -17.53 -29.38
CA ASP A 737 48.08 -16.17 -29.93
C ASP A 737 46.97 -15.32 -29.28
N GLN A 738 45.79 -15.88 -29.00
CA GLN A 738 44.78 -15.22 -28.16
C GLN A 738 45.28 -14.91 -26.75
N ILE A 739 46.09 -15.79 -26.14
CA ILE A 739 46.71 -15.53 -24.83
C ILE A 739 47.76 -14.41 -24.92
N ARG A 740 48.55 -14.35 -26.00
CA ARG A 740 49.53 -13.28 -26.24
C ARG A 740 48.85 -11.93 -26.46
N ASP A 741 47.80 -11.88 -27.27
CA ASP A 741 46.99 -10.69 -27.50
C ASP A 741 46.34 -10.20 -26.19
N LEU A 742 45.88 -11.12 -25.34
CA LEU A 742 45.33 -10.78 -24.01
C LEU A 742 46.41 -10.18 -23.08
N LEU A 743 47.61 -10.78 -23.03
CA LEU A 743 48.73 -10.25 -22.24
C LEU A 743 49.15 -8.85 -22.71
N ALA A 744 49.22 -8.63 -24.04
CA ALA A 744 49.51 -7.33 -24.63
C ALA A 744 48.43 -6.28 -24.30
N ALA A 745 47.15 -6.67 -24.35
CA ALA A 745 46.03 -5.79 -23.99
C ALA A 745 46.08 -5.30 -22.53
N PHE A 746 46.70 -6.08 -21.63
CA PHE A 746 46.89 -5.73 -20.21
C PHE A 746 48.30 -5.23 -19.87
N GLN A 747 49.18 -5.00 -20.85
CA GLN A 747 50.58 -4.56 -20.67
C GLN A 747 51.44 -5.55 -19.84
N LEU A 748 51.14 -6.85 -19.98
CA LEU A 748 51.81 -7.96 -19.29
C LEU A 748 52.81 -8.71 -20.19
N ASP A 749 53.13 -8.12 -21.35
CA ASP A 749 53.99 -8.63 -22.44
C ASP A 749 55.35 -9.17 -21.97
N GLY A 750 55.88 -8.59 -20.88
CA GLY A 750 57.16 -8.97 -20.28
C GLY A 750 57.11 -10.18 -19.34
N ILE A 751 55.96 -10.83 -19.16
CA ILE A 751 55.81 -12.01 -18.31
C ILE A 751 56.04 -13.28 -19.15
N HIS A 752 57.22 -13.89 -18.98
CA HIS A 752 57.50 -15.21 -19.55
C HIS A 752 56.66 -16.27 -18.83
N LEU A 753 55.78 -16.97 -19.54
CA LEU A 753 54.93 -18.05 -19.03
C LEU A 753 55.40 -19.40 -19.60
N PRO A 754 56.23 -20.18 -18.88
CA PRO A 754 56.95 -21.32 -19.47
C PRO A 754 56.06 -22.45 -20.03
N PHE A 755 54.80 -22.55 -19.58
CA PHE A 755 53.86 -23.56 -20.08
C PHE A 755 53.41 -23.29 -21.53
N LEU A 756 53.51 -22.06 -22.03
CA LEU A 756 53.21 -21.73 -23.43
C LEU A 756 54.16 -22.44 -24.40
N ASP A 757 55.38 -22.72 -23.96
CA ASP A 757 56.47 -23.32 -24.74
C ASP A 757 56.55 -24.87 -24.61
N GLN A 758 55.88 -25.47 -23.63
CA GLN A 758 55.89 -26.92 -23.40
C GLN A 758 54.92 -27.64 -24.35
N THR A 759 55.40 -28.61 -25.14
CA THR A 759 54.66 -29.19 -26.28
C THR A 759 53.39 -29.98 -25.92
N ASP A 760 53.29 -30.48 -24.69
CA ASP A 760 52.41 -31.63 -24.37
C ASP A 760 51.16 -31.26 -23.53
N CYS A 761 50.94 -29.98 -23.24
CA CYS A 761 49.75 -29.51 -22.50
C CYS A 761 48.51 -29.38 -23.40
N THR A 762 47.34 -29.79 -22.89
CA THR A 762 46.03 -29.62 -23.56
C THR A 762 45.26 -28.48 -22.89
N LEU A 763 44.70 -27.54 -23.67
CA LEU A 763 43.97 -26.38 -23.15
C LEU A 763 42.50 -26.41 -23.62
N THR A 764 41.57 -26.42 -22.67
CA THR A 764 40.12 -26.50 -22.96
C THR A 764 39.42 -25.23 -22.46
N ALA A 765 38.81 -24.47 -23.37
CA ALA A 765 38.04 -23.27 -23.04
C ALA A 765 36.53 -23.53 -23.16
N LEU A 766 35.75 -23.10 -22.16
CA LEU A 766 34.29 -23.23 -22.14
C LEU A 766 33.61 -21.85 -22.30
N LEU A 767 32.78 -21.72 -23.35
CA LEU A 767 32.00 -20.51 -23.64
C LEU A 767 30.52 -20.87 -23.82
N GLY A 768 29.67 -20.43 -22.89
CA GLY A 768 28.24 -20.72 -22.91
C GLY A 768 27.38 -19.66 -23.60
N ARG A 769 26.48 -20.09 -24.49
CA ARG A 769 25.29 -19.34 -24.94
C ARG A 769 24.05 -20.21 -24.73
N GLY A 770 22.92 -19.61 -24.34
CA GLY A 770 21.66 -20.32 -24.03
C GLY A 770 20.53 -20.07 -25.04
N VAL A 771 19.56 -21.00 -25.10
CA VAL A 771 18.34 -20.96 -25.94
C VAL A 771 17.16 -21.64 -25.19
N GLU A 772 15.93 -21.41 -25.66
CA GLU A 772 14.63 -21.86 -25.15
C GLU A 772 14.34 -23.38 -25.39
N GLY A 773 13.17 -23.90 -24.99
CA GLY A 773 12.78 -25.32 -25.16
C GLY A 773 11.28 -25.63 -24.99
N ALA A 774 10.86 -26.91 -25.14
CA ALA A 774 9.44 -27.32 -25.05
C ALA A 774 9.18 -28.84 -24.76
N LYS A 775 8.08 -29.13 -24.04
CA LYS A 775 7.17 -30.32 -24.00
C LYS A 775 7.72 -31.77 -23.83
N GLY A 776 7.05 -32.57 -22.97
CA GLY A 776 7.11 -34.06 -22.92
C GLY A 776 6.42 -34.68 -21.68
N GLU A 777 5.59 -35.72 -21.85
CA GLU A 777 4.59 -36.27 -20.89
C GLU A 777 4.96 -37.61 -20.20
N ILE A 778 4.23 -37.98 -19.11
CA ILE A 778 4.02 -39.34 -18.51
C ILE A 778 5.26 -40.02 -17.84
N GLY A 779 5.17 -40.83 -16.75
CA GLY A 779 4.08 -41.18 -15.81
C GLY A 779 4.47 -42.24 -14.74
N ASP A 780 3.67 -42.31 -13.67
CA ASP A 780 3.29 -43.42 -12.73
C ASP A 780 4.27 -44.21 -11.80
N ASP A 781 3.89 -44.22 -10.50
CA ASP A 781 3.61 -45.36 -9.59
C ASP A 781 4.53 -46.00 -8.47
N ILE A 782 3.90 -46.12 -7.28
CA ILE A 782 3.80 -47.26 -6.31
C ILE A 782 4.91 -47.63 -5.26
N SER A 783 4.79 -47.00 -4.07
CA SER A 783 4.47 -47.62 -2.75
C SER A 783 5.50 -48.27 -1.76
N SER A 784 5.07 -48.33 -0.48
CA SER A 784 5.44 -49.26 0.64
C SER A 784 6.79 -49.06 1.39
N SER A 785 6.97 -49.37 2.71
CA SER A 785 6.05 -49.53 3.87
C SER A 785 6.80 -49.77 5.21
N GLU A 786 6.16 -49.49 6.38
CA GLU A 786 6.41 -50.07 7.74
C GLU A 786 7.76 -49.79 8.49
N ARG A 787 7.96 -49.96 9.84
CA ARG A 787 7.13 -49.84 11.10
C ARG A 787 8.03 -49.90 12.39
N SER A 788 7.44 -49.58 13.57
CA SER A 788 7.82 -49.99 14.97
C SER A 788 9.00 -49.29 15.70
N VAL A 789 9.20 -49.40 17.04
CA VAL A 789 8.39 -49.03 18.27
C VAL A 789 9.20 -49.34 19.59
N VAL A 790 8.78 -48.81 20.78
CA VAL A 790 9.12 -49.19 22.21
C VAL A 790 9.98 -48.23 23.11
N ASP A 791 9.36 -47.78 24.23
CA ASP A 791 9.74 -47.41 25.64
C ASP A 791 10.98 -46.59 26.13
N GLY A 792 10.79 -45.87 27.26
CA GLY A 792 11.86 -45.47 28.22
C GLY A 792 11.60 -44.30 29.22
N TYR A 793 10.91 -44.53 30.36
CA TYR A 793 10.84 -43.63 31.56
C TYR A 793 11.79 -44.14 32.68
N PRO A 794 12.09 -43.47 33.86
CA PRO A 794 11.23 -42.58 34.69
C PRO A 794 11.88 -41.42 35.53
N HIS A 795 11.04 -40.72 36.33
CA HIS A 795 11.32 -39.93 37.59
C HIS A 795 12.05 -38.55 37.52
N ALA A 796 11.80 -37.56 38.42
CA ALA A 796 10.68 -37.33 39.37
C ALA A 796 10.61 -35.87 39.98
N THR A 797 9.38 -35.41 40.25
CA THR A 797 8.87 -34.49 41.32
C THR A 797 9.63 -33.24 41.82
N MET A 798 8.97 -32.06 41.77
CA MET A 798 8.38 -31.29 42.91
C MET A 798 7.98 -29.85 42.46
N ALA A 799 7.02 -29.10 43.05
CA ALA A 799 5.84 -29.40 43.88
C ALA A 799 4.96 -28.12 44.05
N ARG A 800 3.72 -28.29 44.56
CA ARG A 800 2.73 -27.25 45.02
C ARG A 800 2.02 -26.36 43.98
N GLU A 801 0.80 -25.85 44.25
CA GLU A 801 -0.40 -26.43 44.90
C GLU A 801 -1.62 -25.50 44.72
N SER A 802 -2.84 -26.05 44.68
CA SER A 802 -4.08 -25.27 44.52
C SER A 802 -5.28 -25.97 45.18
N PRO A 803 -6.15 -25.28 45.97
CA PRO A 803 -7.37 -25.88 46.52
C PRO A 803 -8.56 -25.83 45.55
N THR A 804 -9.13 -26.99 45.23
CA THR A 804 -10.35 -27.17 44.42
C THR A 804 -11.65 -27.09 45.24
N ARG A 805 -12.81 -26.92 44.58
CA ARG A 805 -14.06 -27.62 44.97
C ARG A 805 -15.08 -27.78 43.85
N HIS A 806 -15.70 -28.97 43.77
CA HIS A 806 -16.94 -29.27 43.04
C HIS A 806 -18.06 -29.54 44.09
N THR A 807 -19.25 -30.11 43.88
CA THR A 807 -19.96 -30.89 42.81
C THR A 807 -21.45 -30.94 43.26
N SER A 808 -22.52 -31.18 42.50
CA SER A 808 -22.88 -31.04 41.06
C SER A 808 -24.23 -31.76 40.83
N ILE A 809 -25.08 -31.34 39.86
CA ILE A 809 -26.22 -32.14 39.28
C ILE A 809 -27.40 -32.33 40.29
N PRO A 810 -28.70 -32.58 39.91
CA PRO A 810 -29.32 -32.91 38.60
C PRO A 810 -30.47 -31.97 38.12
N ARG A 811 -31.15 -32.39 37.03
CA ARG A 811 -32.38 -31.83 36.42
C ARG A 811 -33.67 -32.13 37.23
N GLY A 812 -34.73 -31.37 36.94
CA GLY A 812 -36.15 -31.66 37.26
C GLY A 812 -37.09 -30.87 36.32
N GLU A 813 -38.35 -31.29 36.19
CA GLU A 813 -39.35 -30.75 35.24
C GLU A 813 -40.55 -30.06 35.95
N VAL A 814 -41.55 -29.67 35.14
CA VAL A 814 -42.98 -29.37 35.45
C VAL A 814 -43.39 -27.89 35.31
N ALA A 815 -44.65 -27.68 34.91
CA ALA A 815 -45.18 -26.51 34.17
C ALA A 815 -46.34 -25.76 34.88
N ALA A 816 -46.82 -24.71 34.19
CA ALA A 816 -48.21 -24.21 34.11
C ALA A 816 -48.74 -23.14 35.09
N GLU A 817 -49.87 -22.54 34.65
CA GLU A 817 -50.81 -21.59 35.30
C GLU A 817 -50.27 -20.14 35.54
N GLU A 818 -50.82 -19.04 34.99
CA GLU A 818 -52.20 -18.43 34.94
C GLU A 818 -52.34 -17.26 35.96
N ALA A 819 -53.07 -16.14 35.72
CA ALA A 819 -53.86 -15.67 34.56
C ALA A 819 -54.04 -14.11 34.47
N VAL A 820 -54.57 -13.71 33.31
CA VAL A 820 -55.15 -12.43 32.78
C VAL A 820 -56.40 -11.98 33.62
N PRO A 821 -56.86 -10.68 33.74
CA PRO A 821 -57.24 -9.70 32.67
C PRO A 821 -56.93 -8.20 32.96
N GLY A 822 -57.22 -7.20 32.09
CA GLY A 822 -57.81 -7.08 30.73
C GLY A 822 -57.62 -5.61 30.24
N SER A 823 -58.09 -5.11 29.08
CA SER A 823 -59.04 -5.58 28.06
C SER A 823 -58.95 -4.75 26.75
N ALA A 824 -59.23 -5.37 25.58
CA ALA A 824 -60.00 -4.89 24.41
C ALA A 824 -59.82 -3.47 23.82
N ASP A 825 -59.84 -3.20 22.50
CA ASP A 825 -59.84 -3.96 21.22
C ASP A 825 -59.26 -2.98 20.14
N GLU A 826 -59.03 -3.23 18.84
CA GLU A 826 -59.74 -3.98 17.78
C GLU A 826 -58.76 -4.33 16.60
N GLU A 827 -59.25 -4.89 15.47
CA GLU A 827 -58.49 -5.82 14.60
C GLU A 827 -57.90 -5.30 13.25
N LEU A 828 -57.28 -6.25 12.52
CA LEU A 828 -56.94 -6.31 11.07
C LEU A 828 -55.56 -5.78 10.64
N GLY A 829 -54.72 -6.54 9.92
CA GLY A 829 -54.81 -7.95 9.51
C GLY A 829 -53.56 -8.40 8.72
N ALA A 830 -53.19 -9.69 8.73
CA ALA A 830 -51.92 -10.17 8.20
C ALA A 830 -52.06 -11.38 7.26
N ASP A 831 -51.99 -11.14 5.94
CA ASP A 831 -52.10 -12.15 4.87
C ASP A 831 -51.12 -11.88 3.72
N ALA A 832 -49.81 -11.93 4.01
CA ALA A 832 -48.77 -11.67 2.99
C ALA A 832 -47.44 -12.44 3.17
N TRP A 833 -47.23 -13.15 4.29
CA TRP A 833 -45.89 -13.65 4.66
C TRP A 833 -45.67 -15.14 4.37
N GLU A 834 -46.67 -16.00 4.58
CA GLU A 834 -46.50 -17.45 4.39
C GLU A 834 -46.36 -17.87 2.91
N ASP A 835 -47.01 -17.16 1.98
CA ASP A 835 -47.00 -17.53 0.54
C ASP A 835 -45.64 -17.29 -0.14
N SER A 836 -44.76 -16.50 0.49
CA SER A 836 -43.39 -16.27 0.00
C SER A 836 -42.42 -17.42 0.32
N MET A 837 -42.68 -18.21 1.36
CA MET A 837 -41.77 -19.27 1.81
C MET A 837 -41.90 -20.58 0.98
N LYS A 838 -42.92 -20.69 0.12
CA LYS A 838 -43.19 -21.90 -0.70
C LYS A 838 -42.68 -21.84 -2.14
N ARG A 839 -41.90 -20.83 -2.52
CA ARG A 839 -41.29 -20.71 -3.87
C ARG A 839 -39.75 -20.60 -3.81
N ALA A 840 -39.14 -21.37 -2.91
CA ALA A 840 -37.70 -21.41 -2.68
C ALA A 840 -37.09 -22.84 -2.74
N GLU A 841 -37.87 -23.84 -3.15
CA GLU A 841 -37.44 -25.24 -3.33
C GLU A 841 -37.80 -25.81 -4.74
N GLU A 842 -38.11 -24.94 -5.71
CA GLU A 842 -38.17 -25.20 -7.16
C GLU A 842 -37.29 -24.19 -7.92
#